data_AF-A0A7M7NLC3-F1
#
_entry.id   AF-A0A7M7NLC3-F1
#
_cell.length_a   1.000
_cell.length_b   1.000
_cell.length_c   1.000
_cell.angle_alpha   90.00
_cell.angle_beta   90.00
_cell.angle_gamma   90.00
#
_symmetry.space_group_name_H-M   'P 1'
#
loop_
_entity.id
_entity.type
_entity.pdbx_description
1 polymer ?
#
loop_
_entity_poly.entity_id
_entity_poly.type
_entity_poly.pdbx_seq_one_letter_code
_entity_poly.pdbx_strand_id
1 'polypeptide(L)'
;MAMAGQEEQFSAVLANLMSPDNDTRTQAEQTYEGIAPATKVQFLVQTIGSQGLPERTQLAAVLLRRLFNTNFDQVWPDSPQDVQEGIKAQLVQILHHINDGMLRRRVCDAIAELARNLIDDEGNQLWPDILQFLFQCSTSTSPELKESALHIFNNFPGIFGNKQEYYLVVIKGMLAQCLEKQEQPQVRIVAAKATISFIVTNGKEKAIQKHFMDLMPGVLDIVTESISGQEDDTLLKAFLELEESTPKLLRPYMENVLNLAIGIIRESNLPDSWRQLGLEMVVTLSEAAAATLRRFPKYIETVVPLMLNMMMDLEEENDWASSDEIEDEDNDSNAVAGESALDRFACGIGGKTMLPHITAAIPKMLQNADWKSRHAALMAISAVGEGCHKEMEAVLDKVLDSVLPYLIDEHPRVRYAACNALGQMATDFAPTFELKYHAKVITGLLQALDDYGHPRVQAHAGAALVNFSEDCPKSILQQYLGSILEKLEAIIAMKMQELLQKGTKLVLEQMVTTLAAVADTTEENFTPFYDKFMPSLKYIIQNANTKEYRLLRGKTIECVSLIGLAVGTQKFMQDANDVMDLLLRTQTDSSELEDDDPQTSYMISAWARMCKLLGPSFANYLPVVMKPLLKTASLKPEVALLDSEDAKNISEEEGWQFVNLGDQQSFGIKTAGLEDKSTACQMLVCYARELKEAFADYTDQVVDIMVPLLKFYFHDVVRYTASESLPLLLECAKIKGEKYVEAKWGYIYPELLKAIQTEPEVDILQQHMESFGKCIEFLGRGSLNANQMQEVGTTLNDMFEQHYKRQQERQEQRKDEDYDDIVEEGLQDEDDDDVYLLSKISDILHAVLGTHADIALPLFEMLLRNIVRLLPNDKPWTDRQWGICMFDDLIEFCGPIAWQYKDYFLGPMLQNLCDRSAEVRQASAYGFGVMGKCGGPQFAPACLEAVPVLTKVIMQPGAREKENLNATENAIAAVTKIMKHHQASLNMAEIVPVWFSWLPVTEDKEEAGHIYDFLCDLVATNNAVILGANNENLPNILSVIAEAFAREALTDNEEVFRKCSNIVREVQNNNELWALCLTQLNEEHQHALVTALQMTAS
;
A
#
# COMPACT_ATOMS: atom_id res chain seq x y z
N MET A 1 -49.54 39.55 -12.59
CA MET A 1 -48.88 40.79 -12.12
C MET A 1 -47.84 40.52 -11.02
N ALA A 2 -48.07 39.61 -10.06
CA ALA A 2 -47.07 39.27 -9.04
C ALA A 2 -45.84 38.50 -9.59
N MET A 3 -46.03 37.50 -10.47
CA MET A 3 -44.91 36.73 -11.06
C MET A 3 -43.96 37.59 -11.93
N ALA A 4 -44.49 38.46 -12.80
CA ALA A 4 -43.66 39.29 -13.68
C ALA A 4 -42.70 40.23 -12.94
N GLY A 5 -43.06 40.70 -11.73
CA GLY A 5 -42.17 41.50 -10.88
C GLY A 5 -41.12 40.67 -10.15
N GLN A 6 -41.38 39.38 -9.93
CA GLN A 6 -40.41 38.43 -9.35
C GLN A 6 -39.40 37.95 -10.40
N GLU A 7 -39.82 37.81 -11.67
CA GLU A 7 -38.93 37.49 -12.80
C GLU A 7 -37.90 38.60 -13.05
N GLU A 8 -38.29 39.87 -13.02
CA GLU A 8 -37.36 41.01 -13.15
C GLU A 8 -36.35 41.06 -11.99
N GLN A 9 -36.78 40.73 -10.78
CA GLN A 9 -35.90 40.62 -9.61
C GLN A 9 -34.92 39.45 -9.74
N PHE A 10 -35.38 38.29 -10.20
CA PHE A 10 -34.49 37.13 -10.40
C PHE A 10 -33.46 37.37 -11.50
N SER A 11 -33.85 38.04 -12.60
CA SER A 11 -32.90 38.44 -13.63
C SER A 11 -31.83 39.41 -13.11
N ALA A 12 -32.15 40.26 -12.12
CA ALA A 12 -31.19 41.14 -11.48
C ALA A 12 -30.23 40.35 -10.56
N VAL A 13 -30.74 39.34 -9.85
CA VAL A 13 -29.91 38.43 -9.04
C VAL A 13 -28.87 37.72 -9.91
N LEU A 14 -29.29 37.12 -11.04
CA LEU A 14 -28.36 36.46 -11.98
C LEU A 14 -27.33 37.43 -12.56
N ALA A 15 -27.71 38.69 -12.83
CA ALA A 15 -26.77 39.69 -13.30
C ALA A 15 -25.71 40.03 -12.23
N ASN A 16 -26.14 40.13 -10.97
CA ASN A 16 -25.26 40.47 -9.85
C ASN A 16 -24.32 39.31 -9.45
N LEU A 17 -24.72 38.05 -9.68
CA LEU A 17 -23.84 36.88 -9.51
C LEU A 17 -22.62 36.92 -10.42
N MET A 18 -22.71 37.61 -11.56
CA MET A 18 -21.59 37.80 -12.50
C MET A 18 -20.84 39.12 -12.27
N SER A 19 -21.13 39.83 -11.17
CA SER A 19 -20.45 41.09 -10.86
C SER A 19 -18.98 40.83 -10.52
N PRO A 20 -18.03 41.65 -11.01
CA PRO A 20 -16.63 41.60 -10.55
C PRO A 20 -16.46 42.14 -9.12
N ASP A 21 -17.48 42.79 -8.55
CA ASP A 21 -17.48 43.28 -7.17
C ASP A 21 -17.92 42.18 -6.19
N ASN A 22 -17.03 41.80 -5.28
CA ASN A 22 -17.26 40.71 -4.31
C ASN A 22 -18.46 40.97 -3.39
N ASP A 23 -18.69 42.21 -2.95
CA ASP A 23 -19.81 42.55 -2.06
C ASP A 23 -21.15 42.35 -2.79
N THR A 24 -21.24 42.84 -4.02
CA THR A 24 -22.42 42.65 -4.88
C THR A 24 -22.67 41.18 -5.19
N ARG A 25 -21.63 40.40 -5.50
CA ARG A 25 -21.73 38.96 -5.79
C ARG A 25 -22.17 38.18 -4.56
N THR A 26 -21.52 38.38 -3.41
CA THR A 26 -21.85 37.71 -2.13
C THR A 26 -23.30 38.00 -1.71
N GLN A 27 -23.75 39.26 -1.86
CA GLN A 27 -25.14 39.62 -1.56
C GLN A 27 -26.14 38.95 -2.51
N ALA A 28 -25.77 38.78 -3.78
CA ALA A 28 -26.58 38.07 -4.77
C ALA A 28 -26.62 36.55 -4.52
N GLU A 29 -25.50 35.94 -4.10
CA GLU A 29 -25.43 34.54 -3.67
C GLU A 29 -26.35 34.29 -2.47
N GLN A 30 -26.29 35.13 -1.43
CA GLN A 30 -27.21 35.03 -0.29
C GLN A 30 -28.67 35.19 -0.69
N THR A 31 -28.95 36.11 -1.63
CA THR A 31 -30.32 36.33 -2.13
C THR A 31 -30.79 35.13 -2.93
N TYR A 32 -29.95 34.58 -3.80
CA TYR A 32 -30.22 33.37 -4.55
C TYR A 32 -30.48 32.21 -3.60
N GLU A 33 -29.62 31.98 -2.61
CA GLU A 33 -29.76 30.91 -1.63
C GLU A 33 -31.05 30.99 -0.81
N GLY A 34 -31.52 32.20 -0.50
CA GLY A 34 -32.79 32.43 0.19
C GLY A 34 -34.06 32.11 -0.61
N ILE A 35 -33.96 31.83 -1.92
CA ILE A 35 -35.12 31.46 -2.76
C ILE A 35 -35.47 29.98 -2.54
N ALA A 36 -36.76 29.67 -2.37
CA ALA A 36 -37.21 28.29 -2.23
C ALA A 36 -36.78 27.42 -3.44
N PRO A 37 -36.24 26.20 -3.24
CA PRO A 37 -35.65 25.41 -4.32
C PRO A 37 -36.58 25.11 -5.50
N ALA A 38 -37.85 24.75 -5.25
CA ALA A 38 -38.84 24.53 -6.31
C ALA A 38 -39.09 25.80 -7.17
N THR A 39 -39.07 26.98 -6.54
CA THR A 39 -39.19 28.27 -7.21
C THR A 39 -37.93 28.61 -8.02
N LYS A 40 -36.73 28.27 -7.50
CA LYS A 40 -35.46 28.42 -8.22
C LYS A 40 -35.52 27.68 -9.57
N VAL A 41 -35.96 26.41 -9.59
CA VAL A 41 -36.08 25.63 -10.83
C VAL A 41 -36.93 26.34 -11.86
N GLN A 42 -38.14 26.78 -11.48
CA GLN A 42 -39.05 27.44 -12.42
C GLN A 42 -38.43 28.71 -13.02
N PHE A 43 -37.81 29.56 -12.20
CA PHE A 43 -37.17 30.78 -12.67
C PHE A 43 -35.95 30.52 -13.55
N LEU A 44 -35.16 29.50 -13.24
CA LEU A 44 -34.01 29.10 -14.06
C LEU A 44 -34.46 28.58 -15.42
N VAL A 45 -35.42 27.66 -15.47
CA VAL A 45 -35.97 27.11 -16.73
C VAL A 45 -36.59 28.20 -17.60
N GLN A 46 -37.36 29.12 -17.01
CA GLN A 46 -37.91 30.28 -17.72
C GLN A 46 -36.82 31.20 -18.28
N THR A 47 -35.78 31.47 -17.49
CA THR A 47 -34.65 32.31 -17.91
C THR A 47 -33.94 31.69 -19.11
N ILE A 48 -33.68 30.38 -19.07
CA ILE A 48 -33.06 29.63 -20.17
C ILE A 48 -33.91 29.72 -21.46
N GLY A 49 -35.23 29.59 -21.35
CA GLY A 49 -36.15 29.69 -22.48
C GLY A 49 -36.41 31.11 -23.01
N SER A 50 -35.87 32.15 -22.35
CA SER A 50 -36.07 33.55 -22.73
C SER A 50 -35.03 34.04 -23.75
N GLN A 51 -35.34 35.10 -24.51
CA GLN A 51 -34.35 35.80 -25.36
C GLN A 51 -33.49 36.78 -24.55
N GLY A 52 -32.84 36.28 -23.50
CA GLY A 52 -31.96 37.03 -22.61
C GLY A 52 -30.52 37.18 -23.13
N LEU A 53 -29.67 37.82 -22.32
CA LEU A 53 -28.22 37.87 -22.59
C LEU A 53 -27.61 36.45 -22.51
N PRO A 54 -26.74 36.04 -23.46
CA PRO A 54 -26.17 34.69 -23.49
C PRO A 54 -25.50 34.25 -22.19
N GLU A 55 -24.72 35.14 -21.56
CA GLU A 55 -24.03 34.86 -20.28
C GLU A 55 -25.02 34.48 -19.17
N ARG A 56 -26.19 35.15 -19.13
CA ARG A 56 -27.22 34.90 -18.12
C ARG A 56 -27.94 33.59 -18.34
N THR A 57 -28.29 33.27 -19.59
CA THR A 57 -28.95 32.00 -19.91
C THR A 57 -28.01 30.81 -19.70
N GLN A 58 -26.72 30.99 -20.02
CA GLN A 58 -25.68 29.99 -19.75
C GLN A 58 -25.43 29.80 -18.25
N LEU A 59 -25.40 30.86 -17.44
CA LEU A 59 -25.33 30.75 -15.98
C LEU A 59 -26.56 30.05 -15.41
N ALA A 60 -27.76 30.40 -15.90
CA ALA A 60 -29.00 29.78 -15.45
C ALA A 60 -29.02 28.26 -15.72
N ALA A 61 -28.50 27.81 -16.86
CA ALA A 61 -28.37 26.38 -17.17
C ALA A 61 -27.40 25.66 -16.23
N VAL A 62 -26.25 26.25 -15.91
CA VAL A 62 -25.28 25.69 -14.94
C VAL A 62 -25.89 25.58 -13.54
N LEU A 63 -26.52 26.65 -13.07
CA LEU A 63 -27.19 26.66 -11.76
C LEU A 63 -28.33 25.65 -11.69
N LEU A 64 -29.06 25.44 -12.79
CA LEU A 64 -30.11 24.44 -12.86
C LEU A 64 -29.56 23.02 -12.72
N ARG A 65 -28.48 22.69 -13.45
CA ARG A 65 -27.79 21.41 -13.31
C ARG A 65 -27.32 21.20 -11.87
N ARG A 66 -26.63 22.19 -11.29
CA ARG A 66 -26.14 22.11 -9.89
C ARG A 66 -27.29 21.84 -8.92
N LEU A 67 -28.43 22.50 -9.08
CA LEU A 67 -29.59 22.28 -8.22
C LEU A 67 -30.17 20.86 -8.34
N PHE A 68 -30.19 20.27 -9.54
CA PHE A 68 -30.57 18.88 -9.73
C PHE A 68 -29.55 17.90 -9.15
N ASN A 69 -28.27 18.24 -9.13
CA ASN A 69 -27.25 17.41 -8.52
C ASN A 69 -27.30 17.46 -6.98
N THR A 70 -27.29 18.66 -6.38
CA THR A 70 -27.10 18.82 -4.93
C THR A 70 -28.38 18.85 -4.10
N ASN A 71 -29.52 19.18 -4.69
CA ASN A 71 -30.76 19.43 -3.94
C ASN A 71 -31.98 18.68 -4.50
N PHE A 72 -31.80 17.62 -5.30
CA PHE A 72 -32.90 16.88 -5.92
C PHE A 72 -33.98 16.47 -4.92
N ASP A 73 -33.60 15.82 -3.82
CA ASP A 73 -34.54 15.30 -2.81
C ASP A 73 -35.33 16.40 -2.09
N GLN A 74 -34.83 17.63 -2.08
CA GLN A 74 -35.50 18.79 -1.50
C GLN A 74 -36.36 19.54 -2.53
N VAL A 75 -36.03 19.40 -3.81
CA VAL A 75 -36.63 20.16 -4.92
C VAL A 75 -37.77 19.38 -5.55
N TRP A 76 -37.49 18.13 -5.92
CA TRP A 76 -38.33 17.36 -6.81
C TRP A 76 -39.52 16.74 -6.10
N PRO A 77 -39.37 15.98 -4.98
CA PRO A 77 -40.49 15.35 -4.28
C PRO A 77 -41.55 16.36 -3.78
N ASP A 78 -41.11 17.55 -3.37
CA ASP A 78 -41.98 18.61 -2.83
C ASP A 78 -42.70 19.43 -3.93
N SER A 79 -42.29 19.30 -5.19
CA SER A 79 -42.92 20.00 -6.31
C SER A 79 -44.19 19.29 -6.77
N PRO A 80 -45.31 20.01 -7.01
CA PRO A 80 -46.52 19.44 -7.58
C PRO A 80 -46.26 18.71 -8.91
N GLN A 81 -46.96 17.60 -9.15
CA GLN A 81 -46.74 16.76 -10.35
C GLN A 81 -46.94 17.53 -11.67
N ASP A 82 -47.89 18.45 -11.73
CA ASP A 82 -48.13 19.32 -12.89
C ASP A 82 -46.95 20.28 -13.17
N VAL A 83 -46.28 20.72 -12.11
CA VAL A 83 -45.04 21.52 -12.20
C VAL A 83 -43.89 20.66 -12.71
N GLN A 84 -43.71 19.45 -12.17
CA GLN A 84 -42.67 18.53 -12.62
C GLN A 84 -42.83 18.17 -14.10
N GLU A 85 -44.05 17.82 -14.53
CA GLU A 85 -44.38 17.54 -15.93
C GLU A 85 -44.18 18.78 -16.82
N GLY A 86 -44.54 19.96 -16.33
CA GLY A 86 -44.30 21.24 -17.01
C GLY A 86 -42.81 21.53 -17.24
N ILE A 87 -41.96 21.31 -16.21
CA ILE A 87 -40.50 21.50 -16.31
C ILE A 87 -39.90 20.53 -17.32
N LYS A 88 -40.24 19.23 -17.23
CA LYS A 88 -39.78 18.21 -18.17
C LYS A 88 -40.13 18.57 -19.62
N ALA A 89 -41.37 18.97 -19.88
CA ALA A 89 -41.82 19.38 -21.21
C ALA A 89 -41.11 20.64 -21.71
N GLN A 90 -40.92 21.65 -20.84
CA GLN A 90 -40.25 22.90 -21.20
C GLN A 90 -38.78 22.68 -21.56
N LEU A 91 -38.04 21.88 -20.80
CA LEU A 91 -36.62 21.59 -21.07
C LEU A 91 -36.43 20.94 -22.45
N VAL A 92 -37.27 19.95 -22.79
CA VAL A 92 -37.24 19.31 -24.12
C VAL A 92 -37.63 20.31 -25.22
N GLN A 93 -38.64 21.15 -24.98
CA GLN A 93 -39.07 22.17 -25.94
C GLN A 93 -37.99 23.22 -26.20
N ILE A 94 -37.25 23.63 -25.16
CA ILE A 94 -36.16 24.60 -25.25
C ILE A 94 -35.08 24.11 -26.24
N LEU A 95 -34.71 22.82 -26.20
CA LEU A 95 -33.71 22.25 -27.12
C LEU A 95 -34.09 22.38 -28.60
N HIS A 96 -35.38 22.39 -28.94
CA HIS A 96 -35.83 22.59 -30.33
C HIS A 96 -35.64 24.02 -30.85
N HIS A 97 -35.37 24.99 -29.97
CA HIS A 97 -35.35 26.42 -30.30
C HIS A 97 -34.02 27.11 -29.98
N ILE A 98 -33.07 26.43 -29.31
CA ILE A 98 -31.74 26.99 -29.02
C ILE A 98 -30.86 26.99 -30.27
N ASN A 99 -30.34 28.17 -30.61
CA ASN A 99 -29.33 28.34 -31.66
C ASN A 99 -27.89 28.41 -31.13
N ASP A 100 -27.70 28.72 -29.84
CA ASP A 100 -26.38 28.81 -29.20
C ASP A 100 -25.88 27.42 -28.77
N GLY A 101 -24.78 26.96 -29.36
CA GLY A 101 -24.25 25.61 -29.10
C GLY A 101 -23.77 25.40 -27.66
N MET A 102 -23.26 26.45 -27.01
CA MET A 102 -22.79 26.37 -25.61
C MET A 102 -23.97 26.24 -24.63
N LEU A 103 -24.99 27.08 -24.79
CA LEU A 103 -26.23 26.98 -24.02
C LEU A 103 -26.91 25.61 -24.23
N ARG A 104 -26.94 25.11 -25.47
CA ARG A 104 -27.52 23.81 -25.79
C ARG A 104 -26.86 22.69 -25.00
N ARG A 105 -25.53 22.65 -24.94
CA ARG A 105 -24.77 21.67 -24.15
C ARG A 105 -25.10 21.76 -22.66
N ARG A 106 -25.06 22.97 -22.07
CA ARG A 106 -25.41 23.19 -20.66
C ARG A 106 -26.83 22.77 -20.30
N VAL A 107 -27.79 22.96 -21.21
CA VAL A 107 -29.18 22.48 -21.03
C VAL A 107 -29.24 20.95 -21.14
N CYS A 108 -28.47 20.34 -22.04
CA CYS A 108 -28.35 18.88 -22.11
C CYS A 108 -27.76 18.30 -20.82
N ASP A 109 -26.76 18.94 -20.21
CA ASP A 109 -26.20 18.52 -18.93
C ASP A 109 -27.26 18.55 -17.82
N ALA A 110 -28.05 19.63 -17.72
CA ALA A 110 -29.15 19.72 -16.76
C ALA A 110 -30.24 18.66 -17.01
N ILE A 111 -30.55 18.34 -18.27
CA ILE A 111 -31.52 17.29 -18.62
C ILE A 111 -30.99 15.90 -18.25
N ALA A 112 -29.71 15.62 -18.52
CA ALA A 112 -29.09 14.35 -18.15
C ALA A 112 -29.10 14.15 -16.62
N GLU A 113 -28.74 15.19 -15.87
CA GLU A 113 -28.79 15.18 -14.40
C GLU A 113 -30.20 14.91 -13.87
N LEU A 114 -31.21 15.58 -14.44
CA LEU A 114 -32.60 15.34 -14.07
C LEU A 114 -33.04 13.90 -14.39
N ALA A 115 -32.68 13.39 -15.56
CA ALA A 115 -33.03 12.03 -15.97
C ALA A 115 -32.35 10.96 -15.10
N ARG A 116 -31.14 11.23 -14.60
CA ARG A 116 -30.42 10.36 -13.67
C ARG A 116 -31.15 10.22 -12.34
N ASN A 117 -31.58 11.34 -11.77
CA ASN A 117 -32.34 11.36 -10.52
C ASN A 117 -33.78 10.82 -10.63
N LEU A 118 -34.25 10.53 -11.86
CA LEU A 118 -35.55 9.95 -12.15
C LEU A 118 -35.51 8.44 -12.39
N ILE A 119 -34.50 7.75 -11.86
CA ILE A 119 -34.48 6.30 -11.73
C ILE A 119 -35.02 5.90 -10.35
N ASP A 120 -35.99 4.98 -10.30
CA ASP A 120 -36.51 4.46 -9.03
C ASP A 120 -35.60 3.37 -8.41
N ASP A 121 -35.90 2.96 -7.17
CA ASP A 121 -35.16 1.91 -6.43
C ASP A 121 -35.13 0.55 -7.17
N GLU A 122 -36.06 0.31 -8.09
CA GLU A 122 -36.14 -0.89 -8.93
C GLU A 122 -35.38 -0.72 -10.28
N GLY A 123 -34.75 0.44 -10.49
CA GLY A 123 -34.00 0.79 -11.68
C GLY A 123 -34.85 1.20 -12.88
N ASN A 124 -36.12 1.56 -12.71
CA ASN A 124 -36.98 2.03 -13.80
C ASN A 124 -36.81 3.53 -14.06
N GLN A 125 -36.75 3.91 -15.33
CA GLN A 125 -36.79 5.32 -15.76
C GLN A 125 -38.22 5.90 -15.66
N LEU A 126 -38.40 6.88 -14.79
CA LEU A 126 -39.67 7.57 -14.51
C LEU A 126 -40.00 8.70 -15.51
N TRP A 127 -39.07 9.04 -16.40
CA TRP A 127 -39.28 10.00 -17.48
C TRP A 127 -39.36 9.31 -18.86
N PRO A 128 -40.49 8.72 -19.27
CA PRO A 128 -40.58 8.00 -20.55
C PRO A 128 -40.39 8.91 -21.78
N ASP A 129 -40.79 10.18 -21.68
CA ASP A 129 -40.69 11.14 -22.78
C ASP A 129 -39.23 11.45 -23.16
N ILE A 130 -38.27 11.35 -22.22
CA ILE A 130 -36.85 11.56 -22.56
C ILE A 130 -36.33 10.44 -23.47
N LEU A 131 -36.78 9.20 -23.24
CA LEU A 131 -36.43 8.08 -24.10
C LEU A 131 -37.02 8.28 -25.49
N GLN A 132 -38.27 8.75 -25.56
CA GLN A 132 -38.90 9.09 -26.84
C GLN A 132 -38.14 10.22 -27.57
N PHE A 133 -37.71 11.25 -26.85
CA PHE A 133 -36.91 12.34 -27.40
C PHE A 133 -35.57 11.85 -27.98
N LEU A 134 -34.82 11.01 -27.24
CA LEU A 134 -33.57 10.43 -27.73
C LEU A 134 -33.76 9.65 -29.05
N PHE A 135 -34.80 8.83 -29.14
CA PHE A 135 -35.10 8.07 -30.37
C PHE A 135 -35.62 8.94 -31.53
N GLN A 136 -36.34 10.03 -31.24
CA GLN A 136 -36.77 10.98 -32.27
C GLN A 136 -35.58 11.77 -32.82
N CYS A 137 -34.68 12.21 -31.95
CA CYS A 137 -33.49 12.94 -32.34
C CYS A 137 -32.53 12.09 -33.18
N SER A 138 -32.36 10.80 -32.86
CA SER A 138 -31.49 9.91 -33.64
C SER A 138 -31.92 9.75 -35.10
N THR A 139 -33.21 9.89 -35.39
CA THR A 139 -33.78 9.81 -36.74
C THR A 139 -34.05 11.19 -37.38
N SER A 140 -33.76 12.27 -36.66
CA SER A 140 -33.94 13.65 -37.11
C SER A 140 -32.99 14.01 -38.26
N THR A 141 -33.37 14.95 -39.11
CA THR A 141 -32.46 15.55 -40.10
C THR A 141 -31.68 16.75 -39.57
N SER A 142 -31.98 17.22 -38.35
CA SER A 142 -31.27 18.33 -37.70
C SER A 142 -30.03 17.81 -36.96
N PRO A 143 -28.82 18.26 -37.35
CA PRO A 143 -27.58 17.93 -36.66
C PRO A 143 -27.58 18.35 -35.19
N GLU A 144 -28.17 19.52 -34.88
CA GLU A 144 -28.22 20.09 -33.54
C GLU A 144 -29.04 19.23 -32.56
N LEU A 145 -30.13 18.65 -33.06
CA LEU A 145 -30.97 17.73 -32.28
C LEU A 145 -30.29 16.38 -32.06
N LYS A 146 -29.56 15.86 -33.08
CA LYS A 146 -28.73 14.65 -32.92
C LYS A 146 -27.65 14.87 -31.86
N GLU A 147 -26.91 15.98 -31.97
CA GLU A 147 -25.88 16.38 -31.01
C GLU A 147 -26.45 16.43 -29.59
N SER A 148 -27.63 17.06 -29.40
CA SER A 148 -28.27 17.16 -28.09
C SER A 148 -28.59 15.78 -27.48
N ALA A 149 -29.16 14.87 -28.27
CA ALA A 149 -29.50 13.53 -27.80
C ALA A 149 -28.24 12.72 -27.45
N LEU A 150 -27.20 12.80 -28.29
CA LEU A 150 -25.93 12.14 -28.02
C LEU A 150 -25.23 12.71 -26.80
N HIS A 151 -25.32 14.03 -26.56
CA HIS A 151 -24.72 14.67 -25.40
C HIS A 151 -25.41 14.26 -24.10
N ILE A 152 -26.74 14.19 -24.09
CA ILE A 152 -27.51 13.67 -22.94
C ILE A 152 -27.11 12.22 -22.67
N PHE A 153 -27.04 11.39 -23.71
CA PHE A 153 -26.67 9.99 -23.58
C PHE A 153 -25.20 9.78 -23.17
N ASN A 154 -24.28 10.63 -23.63
CA ASN A 154 -22.88 10.62 -23.19
C ASN A 154 -22.74 10.92 -21.70
N ASN A 155 -23.55 11.85 -21.19
CA ASN A 155 -23.48 12.25 -19.79
C ASN A 155 -24.17 11.25 -18.85
N PHE A 156 -25.22 10.58 -19.33
CA PHE A 156 -25.92 9.54 -18.59
C PHE A 156 -26.24 8.33 -19.49
N PRO A 157 -25.26 7.43 -19.71
CA PRO A 157 -25.46 6.25 -20.57
C PRO A 157 -26.48 5.25 -20.01
N GLY A 158 -26.70 5.27 -18.68
CA GLY A 158 -27.66 4.42 -17.96
C GLY A 158 -29.12 4.86 -18.07
N ILE A 159 -29.48 5.80 -18.95
CA ILE A 159 -30.82 6.42 -19.03
C ILE A 159 -31.98 5.43 -19.22
N PHE A 160 -31.70 4.24 -19.75
CA PHE A 160 -32.69 3.19 -19.98
C PHE A 160 -33.00 2.33 -18.74
N GLY A 161 -32.20 2.46 -17.68
CA GLY A 161 -32.33 1.68 -16.45
C GLY A 161 -32.38 0.17 -16.70
N ASN A 162 -33.27 -0.52 -16.00
CA ASN A 162 -33.49 -1.96 -16.12
C ASN A 162 -34.05 -2.43 -17.49
N LYS A 163 -34.39 -1.50 -18.40
CA LYS A 163 -34.80 -1.82 -19.79
C LYS A 163 -33.65 -1.72 -20.79
N GLN A 164 -32.43 -1.43 -20.37
CA GLN A 164 -31.28 -1.27 -21.25
C GLN A 164 -31.09 -2.47 -22.20
N GLU A 165 -31.21 -3.70 -21.70
CA GLU A 165 -31.06 -4.92 -22.51
C GLU A 165 -32.08 -5.00 -23.66
N TYR A 166 -33.30 -4.50 -23.45
CA TYR A 166 -34.35 -4.47 -24.46
C TYR A 166 -34.04 -3.48 -25.60
N TYR A 167 -33.40 -2.34 -25.27
CA TYR A 167 -33.10 -1.28 -26.24
C TYR A 167 -31.72 -1.40 -26.88
N LEU A 168 -30.91 -2.38 -26.49
CA LEU A 168 -29.50 -2.50 -26.87
C LEU A 168 -29.25 -2.43 -28.38
N VAL A 169 -30.06 -3.13 -29.18
CA VAL A 169 -29.98 -3.12 -30.65
C VAL A 169 -30.29 -1.75 -31.23
N VAL A 170 -31.24 -1.02 -30.63
CA VAL A 170 -31.65 0.32 -31.07
C VAL A 170 -30.58 1.35 -30.71
N ILE A 171 -30.01 1.27 -29.51
CA ILE A 171 -28.89 2.11 -29.06
C ILE A 171 -27.71 1.95 -30.02
N LYS A 172 -27.31 0.71 -30.30
CA LYS A 172 -26.25 0.41 -31.26
C LYS A 172 -26.54 0.99 -32.64
N GLY A 173 -27.77 0.81 -33.15
CA GLY A 173 -28.18 1.35 -34.46
C GLY A 173 -28.09 2.86 -34.53
N MET A 174 -28.52 3.57 -33.48
CA MET A 174 -28.42 5.02 -33.35
C MET A 174 -26.95 5.48 -33.38
N LEU A 175 -26.09 4.89 -32.56
CA LEU A 175 -24.67 5.26 -32.49
C LEU A 175 -23.98 4.99 -33.82
N ALA A 176 -24.19 3.81 -34.41
CA ALA A 176 -23.62 3.43 -35.70
C ALA A 176 -23.95 4.44 -36.79
N GLN A 177 -25.20 4.87 -36.89
CA GLN A 177 -25.64 5.87 -37.86
C GLN A 177 -24.95 7.22 -37.64
N CYS A 178 -24.81 7.65 -36.38
CA CYS A 178 -24.21 8.94 -36.05
C CYS A 178 -22.67 8.96 -36.23
N LEU A 179 -22.02 7.80 -36.31
CA LEU A 179 -20.59 7.67 -36.60
C LEU A 179 -20.27 7.74 -38.11
N GLU A 180 -21.27 7.60 -38.99
CA GLU A 180 -21.07 7.56 -40.44
C GLU A 180 -20.49 8.87 -41.00
N LYS A 181 -19.61 8.75 -42.02
CA LYS A 181 -18.89 9.89 -42.64
C LYS A 181 -19.79 10.95 -43.30
N GLN A 182 -21.07 10.65 -43.51
CA GLN A 182 -22.04 11.59 -44.07
C GLN A 182 -22.61 12.57 -43.04
N GLU A 183 -22.46 12.27 -41.75
CA GLU A 183 -22.88 13.16 -40.66
C GLU A 183 -21.89 14.30 -40.43
N GLN A 184 -22.33 15.34 -39.73
CA GLN A 184 -21.47 16.48 -39.41
C GLN A 184 -20.36 16.08 -38.42
N PRO A 185 -19.15 16.70 -38.51
CA PRO A 185 -18.03 16.37 -37.63
C PRO A 185 -18.37 16.42 -36.14
N GLN A 186 -19.10 17.44 -35.68
CA GLN A 186 -19.48 17.59 -34.28
C GLN A 186 -20.43 16.47 -33.81
N VAL A 187 -21.39 16.05 -34.65
CA VAL A 187 -22.27 14.90 -34.33
C VAL A 187 -21.46 13.61 -34.19
N ARG A 188 -20.50 13.39 -35.09
CA ARG A 188 -19.61 12.22 -35.06
C ARG A 188 -18.74 12.19 -33.81
N ILE A 189 -18.16 13.34 -33.40
CA ILE A 189 -17.34 13.45 -32.18
C ILE A 189 -18.17 13.10 -30.94
N VAL A 190 -19.36 13.68 -30.79
CA VAL A 190 -20.21 13.38 -29.63
C VAL A 190 -20.72 11.94 -29.68
N ALA A 191 -20.99 11.38 -30.86
CA ALA A 191 -21.35 9.96 -31.02
C ALA A 191 -20.21 9.04 -30.58
N ALA A 192 -18.97 9.38 -30.91
CA ALA A 192 -17.80 8.63 -30.48
C ALA A 192 -17.64 8.67 -28.95
N LYS A 193 -17.70 9.87 -28.34
CA LYS A 193 -17.69 10.03 -26.87
C LYS A 193 -18.81 9.23 -26.20
N ALA A 194 -20.04 9.32 -26.71
CA ALA A 194 -21.19 8.61 -26.16
C ALA A 194 -21.06 7.07 -26.30
N THR A 195 -20.46 6.60 -27.40
CA THR A 195 -20.17 5.17 -27.58
C THR A 195 -19.15 4.69 -26.54
N ILE A 196 -18.08 5.47 -26.34
CA ILE A 196 -17.04 5.17 -25.35
C ILE A 196 -17.65 5.16 -23.94
N SER A 197 -18.32 6.24 -23.54
CA SER A 197 -18.93 6.37 -22.21
C SER A 197 -19.91 5.23 -21.92
N PHE A 198 -20.77 4.85 -22.88
CA PHE A 198 -21.66 3.70 -22.71
C PHE A 198 -20.91 2.38 -22.49
N ILE A 199 -19.80 2.16 -23.18
CA ILE A 199 -19.00 0.94 -23.01
C ILE A 199 -18.29 0.94 -21.65
N VAL A 200 -17.70 2.08 -21.25
CA VAL A 200 -17.02 2.26 -19.97
C VAL A 200 -17.99 2.04 -18.80
N THR A 201 -19.18 2.65 -18.82
CA THR A 201 -20.24 2.40 -17.83
C THR A 201 -20.63 0.92 -17.74
N ASN A 202 -20.52 0.17 -18.85
CA ASN A 202 -20.83 -1.26 -18.92
C ASN A 202 -19.55 -2.13 -18.97
N GLY A 203 -18.43 -1.65 -18.39
CA GLY A 203 -17.11 -2.28 -18.46
C GLY A 203 -17.00 -3.68 -17.84
N LYS A 204 -17.97 -4.10 -17.01
CA LYS A 204 -18.03 -5.46 -16.45
C LYS A 204 -18.87 -6.42 -17.31
N GLU A 205 -19.69 -5.90 -18.22
CA GLU A 205 -20.65 -6.66 -19.01
C GLU A 205 -20.06 -7.13 -20.34
N LYS A 206 -19.35 -8.27 -20.31
CA LYS A 206 -18.69 -8.87 -21.49
C LYS A 206 -19.62 -9.05 -22.70
N ALA A 207 -20.91 -9.32 -22.46
CA ALA A 207 -21.91 -9.47 -23.53
C ALA A 207 -22.19 -8.15 -24.26
N ILE A 208 -22.26 -7.03 -23.53
CA ILE A 208 -22.45 -5.69 -24.08
C ILE A 208 -21.20 -5.29 -24.86
N GLN A 209 -20.01 -5.43 -24.28
CA GLN A 209 -18.75 -5.15 -24.97
C GLN A 209 -18.67 -5.85 -26.33
N LYS A 210 -18.92 -7.16 -26.36
CA LYS A 210 -18.92 -7.95 -27.60
C LYS A 210 -19.95 -7.47 -28.61
N HIS A 211 -21.10 -6.96 -28.16
CA HIS A 211 -22.15 -6.46 -29.04
C HIS A 211 -21.77 -5.15 -29.73
N PHE A 212 -20.99 -4.27 -29.09
CA PHE A 212 -20.61 -2.94 -29.61
C PHE A 212 -19.21 -2.91 -30.26
N MET A 213 -18.46 -4.00 -30.20
CA MET A 213 -17.10 -4.13 -30.74
C MET A 213 -16.95 -3.75 -32.23
N ASP A 214 -17.99 -3.88 -33.04
CA ASP A 214 -17.99 -3.51 -34.46
C ASP A 214 -18.13 -2.00 -34.72
N LEU A 215 -18.42 -1.19 -33.69
CA LEU A 215 -18.41 0.28 -33.78
C LEU A 215 -17.01 0.88 -33.60
N MET A 216 -16.07 0.14 -33.02
CA MET A 216 -14.73 0.63 -32.67
C MET A 216 -13.92 1.17 -33.86
N PRO A 217 -13.97 0.58 -35.08
CA PRO A 217 -13.30 1.18 -36.24
C PRO A 217 -13.81 2.59 -36.56
N GLY A 218 -15.13 2.82 -36.43
CA GLY A 218 -15.73 4.13 -36.66
C GLY A 218 -15.31 5.14 -35.61
N VAL A 219 -15.23 4.71 -34.34
CA VAL A 219 -14.69 5.53 -33.23
C VAL A 219 -13.24 5.91 -33.52
N LEU A 220 -12.37 4.95 -33.82
CA LEU A 220 -10.95 5.18 -34.12
C LEU A 220 -10.71 6.13 -35.30
N ASP A 221 -11.50 5.99 -36.38
CA ASP A 221 -11.47 6.92 -37.52
C ASP A 221 -11.73 8.36 -37.05
N ILE A 222 -12.70 8.57 -36.15
CA ILE A 222 -13.09 9.90 -35.65
C ILE A 222 -12.04 10.46 -34.69
N VAL A 223 -11.46 9.64 -33.80
CA VAL A 223 -10.34 10.06 -32.94
C VAL A 223 -9.18 10.55 -33.80
N THR A 224 -8.83 9.81 -34.86
CA THR A 224 -7.76 10.18 -35.79
C THR A 224 -8.05 11.51 -36.51
N GLU A 225 -9.29 11.71 -36.94
CA GLU A 225 -9.73 12.97 -37.56
C GLU A 225 -9.69 14.15 -36.58
N SER A 226 -10.06 13.96 -35.30
CA SER A 226 -10.08 15.04 -34.31
C SER A 226 -8.67 15.53 -33.97
N ILE A 227 -7.69 14.63 -33.91
CA ILE A 227 -6.27 14.97 -33.70
C ILE A 227 -5.75 15.87 -34.83
N SER A 228 -6.14 15.59 -36.08
CA SER A 228 -5.74 16.41 -37.22
C SER A 228 -6.35 17.82 -37.18
N GLY A 229 -7.53 17.97 -36.57
CA GLY A 229 -8.20 19.24 -36.38
C GLY A 229 -7.63 20.09 -35.24
N GLN A 230 -7.02 19.46 -34.23
CA GLN A 230 -6.44 20.10 -33.03
C GLN A 230 -7.41 21.03 -32.26
N GLU A 231 -8.72 20.80 -32.36
CA GLU A 231 -9.72 21.68 -31.73
C GLU A 231 -10.02 21.32 -30.26
N ASP A 232 -10.03 20.03 -29.91
CA ASP A 232 -10.49 19.52 -28.59
C ASP A 232 -9.89 18.14 -28.28
N ASP A 233 -9.12 18.03 -27.18
CA ASP A 233 -8.44 16.80 -26.73
C ASP A 233 -9.33 15.84 -25.93
N THR A 234 -10.55 16.25 -25.58
CA THR A 234 -11.43 15.48 -24.69
C THR A 234 -11.92 14.17 -25.32
N LEU A 235 -11.95 14.05 -26.65
CA LEU A 235 -12.24 12.77 -27.30
C LEU A 235 -11.08 11.78 -27.12
N LEU A 236 -9.84 12.26 -27.16
CA LEU A 236 -8.66 11.42 -26.94
C LEU A 236 -8.60 10.96 -25.47
N LYS A 237 -8.91 11.87 -24.53
CA LYS A 237 -9.06 11.53 -23.10
C LYS A 237 -10.16 10.50 -22.85
N ALA A 238 -11.33 10.65 -23.47
CA ALA A 238 -12.37 9.62 -23.39
C ALA A 238 -11.87 8.27 -23.95
N PHE A 239 -11.09 8.28 -25.03
CA PHE A 239 -10.52 7.06 -25.58
C PHE A 239 -9.51 6.39 -24.64
N LEU A 240 -8.72 7.17 -23.89
CA LEU A 240 -7.86 6.64 -22.81
C LEU A 240 -8.69 5.96 -21.70
N GLU A 241 -9.81 6.56 -21.28
CA GLU A 241 -10.72 5.92 -20.31
C GLU A 241 -11.25 4.56 -20.81
N LEU A 242 -11.46 4.42 -22.13
CA LEU A 242 -11.82 3.15 -22.76
C LEU A 242 -10.69 2.12 -22.69
N GLU A 243 -9.45 2.54 -22.96
CA GLU A 243 -8.24 1.72 -22.87
C GLU A 243 -8.02 1.23 -21.45
N GLU A 244 -8.17 2.11 -20.46
CA GLU A 244 -8.02 1.78 -19.04
C GLU A 244 -9.12 0.81 -18.57
N SER A 245 -10.39 1.13 -18.88
CA SER A 245 -11.53 0.38 -18.32
C SER A 245 -11.84 -0.93 -19.06
N THR A 246 -11.60 -0.99 -20.37
CA THR A 246 -12.04 -2.10 -21.24
C THR A 246 -11.04 -2.49 -22.33
N PRO A 247 -9.74 -2.64 -22.04
CA PRO A 247 -8.72 -2.80 -23.07
C PRO A 247 -8.90 -4.06 -23.93
N LYS A 248 -9.48 -5.13 -23.36
CA LYS A 248 -9.75 -6.38 -24.07
C LYS A 248 -10.68 -6.21 -25.28
N LEU A 249 -11.54 -5.17 -25.28
CA LEU A 249 -12.39 -4.84 -26.43
C LEU A 249 -11.57 -4.41 -27.65
N LEU A 250 -10.41 -3.79 -27.42
CA LEU A 250 -9.54 -3.24 -28.45
C LEU A 250 -8.59 -4.28 -29.06
N ARG A 251 -8.53 -5.50 -28.51
CA ARG A 251 -7.69 -6.61 -29.03
C ARG A 251 -7.71 -6.76 -30.56
N PRO A 252 -8.87 -6.75 -31.26
CA PRO A 252 -8.90 -6.91 -32.72
C PRO A 252 -8.32 -5.71 -33.49
N TYR A 253 -8.22 -4.55 -32.86
CA TYR A 253 -7.82 -3.28 -33.46
C TYR A 253 -6.54 -2.71 -32.84
N MET A 254 -5.85 -3.50 -32.01
CA MET A 254 -4.66 -3.08 -31.26
C MET A 254 -3.58 -2.48 -32.18
N GLU A 255 -3.40 -3.05 -33.38
CA GLU A 255 -2.47 -2.51 -34.37
C GLU A 255 -2.85 -1.09 -34.82
N ASN A 256 -4.14 -0.80 -34.99
CA ASN A 256 -4.63 0.53 -35.35
C ASN A 256 -4.40 1.53 -34.21
N VAL A 257 -4.70 1.12 -32.97
CA VAL A 257 -4.50 1.93 -31.76
C VAL A 257 -3.03 2.30 -31.59
N LEU A 258 -2.12 1.33 -31.67
CA LEU A 258 -0.68 1.56 -31.52
C LEU A 258 -0.11 2.43 -32.66
N ASN A 259 -0.59 2.26 -33.89
CA ASN A 259 -0.19 3.13 -35.00
C ASN A 259 -0.67 4.57 -34.78
N LEU A 260 -1.88 4.77 -34.24
CA LEU A 260 -2.41 6.08 -33.91
C LEU A 260 -1.55 6.75 -32.84
N ALA A 261 -1.33 6.08 -31.70
CA ALA A 261 -0.50 6.57 -30.60
C ALA A 261 0.91 6.97 -31.07
N ILE A 262 1.60 6.09 -31.80
CA ILE A 262 2.93 6.38 -32.37
C ILE A 262 2.90 7.57 -33.35
N GLY A 263 1.82 7.69 -34.14
CA GLY A 263 1.62 8.82 -35.04
C GLY A 263 1.56 10.15 -34.29
N ILE A 264 0.84 10.18 -33.17
CA ILE A 264 0.71 11.36 -32.30
C ILE A 264 2.07 11.72 -31.70
N ILE A 265 2.77 10.76 -31.09
CA ILE A 265 4.06 11.01 -30.40
C ILE A 265 5.11 11.57 -31.36
N ARG A 266 5.13 11.10 -32.62
CA ARG A 266 6.11 11.49 -33.65
C ARG A 266 5.87 12.87 -34.27
N GLU A 267 4.68 13.41 -34.17
CA GLU A 267 4.33 14.67 -34.85
C GLU A 267 4.80 15.86 -34.02
N SER A 268 6.01 16.36 -34.32
CA SER A 268 6.63 17.47 -33.60
C SER A 268 5.90 18.81 -33.74
N ASN A 269 4.91 18.92 -34.63
CA ASN A 269 4.07 20.11 -34.75
C ASN A 269 2.85 20.10 -33.81
N LEU A 270 2.56 18.97 -33.15
CA LEU A 270 1.54 18.92 -32.12
C LEU A 270 2.04 19.58 -30.83
N PRO A 271 1.17 20.25 -30.05
CA PRO A 271 1.50 20.69 -28.70
C PRO A 271 1.93 19.51 -27.82
N ASP A 272 2.77 19.78 -26.83
CA ASP A 272 3.31 18.74 -25.93
C ASP A 272 2.21 17.96 -25.22
N SER A 273 1.14 18.63 -24.79
CA SER A 273 -0.04 17.99 -24.19
C SER A 273 -0.65 16.89 -25.07
N TRP A 274 -0.70 17.07 -26.40
CA TRP A 274 -1.20 16.05 -27.31
C TRP A 274 -0.21 14.90 -27.48
N ARG A 275 1.08 15.21 -27.56
CA ARG A 275 2.14 14.19 -27.68
C ARG A 275 2.22 13.33 -26.43
N GLN A 276 2.04 13.93 -25.26
CA GLN A 276 1.94 13.27 -23.97
C GLN A 276 0.68 12.39 -23.87
N LEU A 277 -0.48 12.85 -24.33
CA LEU A 277 -1.67 11.98 -24.42
C LEU A 277 -1.45 10.78 -25.36
N GLY A 278 -0.74 10.98 -26.47
CA GLY A 278 -0.35 9.88 -27.36
C GLY A 278 0.61 8.89 -26.71
N LEU A 279 1.49 9.37 -25.82
CA LEU A 279 2.37 8.55 -25.01
C LEU A 279 1.58 7.76 -23.95
N GLU A 280 0.66 8.42 -23.27
CA GLU A 280 -0.23 7.83 -22.26
C GLU A 280 -1.01 6.66 -22.84
N MET A 281 -1.50 6.74 -24.10
CA MET A 281 -2.18 5.60 -24.74
C MET A 281 -1.35 4.31 -24.72
N VAL A 282 -0.05 4.41 -24.93
CA VAL A 282 0.83 3.24 -24.94
C VAL A 282 1.11 2.76 -23.51
N VAL A 283 1.25 3.69 -22.57
CA VAL A 283 1.51 3.38 -21.16
C VAL A 283 0.28 2.75 -20.50
N THR A 284 -0.91 3.32 -20.67
CA THR A 284 -2.17 2.76 -20.17
C THR A 284 -2.38 1.33 -20.70
N LEU A 285 -2.07 1.07 -21.98
CA LEU A 285 -2.15 -0.29 -22.52
C LEU A 285 -1.10 -1.26 -21.92
N SER A 286 0.07 -0.75 -21.53
CA SER A 286 1.09 -1.54 -20.84
C SER A 286 0.68 -1.94 -19.43
N GLU A 287 -0.18 -1.15 -18.77
CA GLU A 287 -0.69 -1.41 -17.43
C GLU A 287 -1.98 -2.26 -17.49
N ALA A 288 -2.96 -1.83 -18.29
CA ALA A 288 -4.29 -2.42 -18.34
C ALA A 288 -4.37 -3.70 -19.22
N ALA A 289 -3.48 -3.86 -20.19
CA ALA A 289 -3.45 -5.03 -21.08
C ALA A 289 -2.04 -5.40 -21.56
N ALA A 290 -1.08 -5.42 -20.63
CA ALA A 290 0.32 -5.77 -20.85
C ALA A 290 0.50 -7.02 -21.72
N ALA A 291 -0.24 -8.08 -21.39
CA ALA A 291 -0.15 -9.37 -22.07
C ALA A 291 -0.63 -9.32 -23.52
N THR A 292 -1.69 -8.54 -23.82
CA THR A 292 -2.09 -8.25 -25.19
C THR A 292 -0.97 -7.50 -25.92
N LEU A 293 -0.43 -6.45 -25.30
CA LEU A 293 0.58 -5.58 -25.90
C LEU A 293 1.90 -6.32 -26.23
N ARG A 294 2.33 -7.25 -25.37
CA ARG A 294 3.52 -8.10 -25.60
C ARG A 294 3.44 -8.93 -26.88
N ARG A 295 2.24 -9.18 -27.41
CA ARG A 295 2.03 -9.87 -28.70
C ARG A 295 2.35 -9.00 -29.91
N PHE A 296 2.68 -7.71 -29.70
CA PHE A 296 2.99 -6.70 -30.71
C PHE A 296 4.43 -6.17 -30.59
N PRO A 297 5.48 -7.02 -30.59
CA PRO A 297 6.85 -6.63 -30.24
C PRO A 297 7.46 -5.54 -31.16
N LYS A 298 7.03 -5.46 -32.43
CA LYS A 298 7.49 -4.41 -33.36
C LYS A 298 7.14 -2.99 -32.90
N TYR A 299 6.04 -2.86 -32.14
CA TYR A 299 5.58 -1.58 -31.61
C TYR A 299 6.37 -1.18 -30.38
N ILE A 300 6.68 -2.13 -29.50
CA ILE A 300 7.57 -1.96 -28.35
C ILE A 300 8.95 -1.46 -28.82
N GLU A 301 9.52 -2.10 -29.85
CA GLU A 301 10.79 -1.67 -30.48
C GLU A 301 10.74 -0.23 -31.00
N THR A 302 9.55 0.24 -31.39
CA THR A 302 9.34 1.57 -31.97
C THR A 302 9.10 2.65 -30.92
N VAL A 303 8.38 2.33 -29.84
CA VAL A 303 7.96 3.29 -28.81
C VAL A 303 9.11 3.66 -27.86
N VAL A 304 9.95 2.69 -27.48
CA VAL A 304 11.07 2.94 -26.56
C VAL A 304 11.98 4.08 -27.05
N PRO A 305 12.43 4.11 -28.33
CA PRO A 305 13.17 5.27 -28.85
C PRO A 305 12.40 6.61 -28.83
N LEU A 306 11.07 6.60 -28.88
CA LEU A 306 10.27 7.82 -28.81
C LEU A 306 10.25 8.40 -27.40
N MET A 307 10.05 7.55 -26.38
CA MET A 307 10.20 7.93 -24.96
C MET A 307 11.59 8.53 -24.71
N LEU A 308 12.65 7.84 -25.14
CA LEU A 308 14.03 8.30 -24.99
C LEU A 308 14.29 9.64 -25.71
N ASN A 309 13.66 9.90 -26.85
CA ASN A 309 13.77 11.18 -27.55
C ASN A 309 13.03 12.30 -26.81
N MET A 310 11.90 12.01 -26.16
CA MET A 310 11.18 12.99 -25.33
C MET A 310 12.01 13.37 -24.09
N MET A 311 12.71 12.41 -23.49
CA MET A 311 13.68 12.67 -22.39
C MET A 311 14.86 13.57 -22.79
N MET A 312 15.12 13.76 -24.09
CA MET A 312 16.15 14.68 -24.59
C MET A 312 15.64 16.13 -24.76
N ASP A 313 14.36 16.38 -24.57
CA ASP A 313 13.72 17.68 -24.75
C ASP A 313 13.95 18.59 -23.53
N LEU A 314 15.22 18.94 -23.32
CA LEU A 314 15.69 19.75 -22.19
C LEU A 314 16.13 21.13 -22.66
N GLU A 315 15.78 22.18 -21.93
CA GLU A 315 16.31 23.51 -22.16
C GLU A 315 17.68 23.71 -21.48
N GLU A 316 18.52 24.59 -22.03
CA GLU A 316 19.84 24.90 -21.48
C GLU A 316 19.77 26.20 -20.67
N GLU A 317 19.84 26.05 -19.35
CA GLU A 317 19.85 27.14 -18.38
C GLU A 317 21.27 27.40 -17.86
N ASN A 318 21.73 28.65 -17.94
CA ASN A 318 23.14 28.99 -17.65
C ASN A 318 23.51 28.94 -16.17
N ASP A 319 22.55 29.15 -15.27
CA ASP A 319 22.72 29.23 -13.82
C ASP A 319 22.20 28.01 -13.06
N TRP A 320 21.60 27.04 -13.76
CA TRP A 320 21.09 25.78 -13.21
C TRP A 320 22.06 25.17 -12.20
N ALA A 321 23.33 24.99 -12.58
CA ALA A 321 24.31 24.29 -11.75
C ALA A 321 24.71 25.06 -10.47
N SER A 322 24.52 26.38 -10.45
CA SER A 322 24.86 27.28 -9.34
C SER A 322 23.67 27.71 -8.49
N SER A 323 22.45 27.35 -8.88
CA SER A 323 21.25 27.67 -8.11
C SER A 323 21.29 27.00 -6.74
N ASP A 324 20.90 27.76 -5.71
CA ASP A 324 20.70 27.27 -4.34
C ASP A 324 19.24 26.84 -4.09
N GLU A 325 18.35 27.15 -5.01
CA GLU A 325 16.95 26.73 -4.99
C GLU A 325 16.73 25.70 -6.11
N ILE A 326 16.11 24.58 -5.74
CA ILE A 326 15.60 23.63 -6.71
C ILE A 326 14.26 24.21 -7.16
N GLU A 327 14.21 24.75 -8.38
CA GLU A 327 12.93 25.09 -9.01
C GLU A 327 12.13 23.80 -9.13
N ASP A 328 10.83 23.85 -8.82
CA ASP A 328 9.93 22.73 -9.03
C ASP A 328 10.07 22.31 -10.50
N GLU A 329 10.30 21.01 -10.73
CA GLU A 329 10.41 20.52 -12.09
C GLU A 329 9.13 20.87 -12.85
N ASP A 330 9.27 21.35 -14.08
CA ASP A 330 8.13 21.51 -14.97
C ASP A 330 7.58 20.11 -15.26
N ASN A 331 6.66 19.68 -14.39
CA ASN A 331 6.01 18.37 -14.41
C ASN A 331 5.26 18.16 -15.74
N ASP A 332 4.98 19.25 -16.47
CA ASP A 332 4.34 19.24 -17.78
C ASP A 332 5.36 19.15 -18.94
N SER A 333 6.66 19.07 -18.66
CA SER A 333 7.69 18.96 -19.69
C SER A 333 7.73 17.56 -20.32
N ASN A 334 8.07 17.51 -21.62
CA ASN A 334 8.26 16.25 -22.34
C ASN A 334 9.34 15.35 -21.72
N ALA A 335 10.36 15.93 -21.08
CA ALA A 335 11.44 15.16 -20.51
C ALA A 335 10.97 14.33 -19.30
N VAL A 336 10.23 14.96 -18.38
CA VAL A 336 9.63 14.31 -17.21
C VAL A 336 8.56 13.31 -17.64
N ALA A 337 7.66 13.70 -18.55
CA ALA A 337 6.64 12.80 -19.09
C ALA A 337 7.25 11.58 -19.79
N GLY A 338 8.33 11.77 -20.55
CA GLY A 338 9.04 10.69 -21.23
C GLY A 338 9.74 9.72 -20.27
N GLU A 339 10.30 10.23 -19.17
CA GLU A 339 10.91 9.44 -18.11
C GLU A 339 9.87 8.62 -17.35
N SER A 340 8.82 9.27 -16.83
CA SER A 340 7.72 8.62 -16.12
C SER A 340 7.03 7.56 -16.97
N ALA A 341 6.80 7.84 -18.26
CA ALA A 341 6.24 6.87 -19.18
C ALA A 341 7.17 5.67 -19.41
N LEU A 342 8.49 5.87 -19.45
CA LEU A 342 9.45 4.78 -19.65
C LEU A 342 9.47 3.82 -18.45
N ASP A 343 9.41 4.37 -17.24
CA ASP A 343 9.31 3.61 -15.99
C ASP A 343 8.01 2.80 -15.93
N ARG A 344 6.86 3.48 -15.98
CA ARG A 344 5.52 2.82 -15.98
C ARG A 344 5.40 1.76 -17.07
N PHE A 345 5.92 2.05 -18.27
CA PHE A 345 5.94 1.09 -19.37
C PHE A 345 6.86 -0.11 -19.06
N ALA A 346 8.02 0.11 -18.44
CA ALA A 346 8.92 -0.96 -18.03
C ALA A 346 8.29 -1.87 -16.97
N CYS A 347 7.64 -1.30 -15.97
CA CYS A 347 6.90 -2.04 -14.94
C CYS A 347 5.73 -2.81 -15.55
N GLY A 348 4.96 -2.19 -16.45
CA GLY A 348 3.80 -2.83 -17.10
C GLY A 348 4.14 -4.02 -18.00
N ILE A 349 5.07 -3.88 -18.95
CA ILE A 349 5.40 -4.99 -19.87
C ILE A 349 6.50 -5.94 -19.37
N GLY A 350 7.25 -5.55 -18.36
CA GLY A 350 8.24 -6.36 -17.65
C GLY A 350 9.64 -6.42 -18.30
N GLY A 351 10.64 -6.62 -17.44
CA GLY A 351 12.07 -6.61 -17.78
C GLY A 351 12.51 -7.57 -18.88
N LYS A 352 11.93 -8.78 -18.95
CA LYS A 352 12.21 -9.76 -20.02
C LYS A 352 11.99 -9.18 -21.42
N THR A 353 10.97 -8.33 -21.57
CA THR A 353 10.62 -7.71 -22.85
C THR A 353 11.39 -6.41 -23.06
N MET A 354 11.55 -5.60 -22.00
CA MET A 354 12.11 -4.25 -22.10
C MET A 354 13.62 -4.17 -22.18
N LEU A 355 14.31 -4.95 -21.36
CA LEU A 355 15.77 -4.85 -21.19
C LEU A 355 16.56 -4.99 -22.50
N PRO A 356 16.19 -5.85 -23.48
CA PRO A 356 16.87 -5.92 -24.77
C PRO A 356 16.85 -4.60 -25.56
N HIS A 357 15.76 -3.85 -25.49
CA HIS A 357 15.60 -2.57 -26.21
C HIS A 357 16.46 -1.48 -25.56
N ILE A 358 16.46 -1.42 -24.23
CA ILE A 358 17.31 -0.50 -23.45
C ILE A 358 18.79 -0.79 -23.69
N THR A 359 19.19 -2.05 -23.59
CA THR A 359 20.59 -2.48 -23.80
C THR A 359 21.10 -2.15 -25.21
N ALA A 360 20.22 -2.07 -26.21
CA ALA A 360 20.57 -1.70 -27.58
C ALA A 360 20.68 -0.18 -27.80
N ALA A 361 19.91 0.62 -27.07
CA ALA A 361 19.82 2.08 -27.24
C ALA A 361 20.85 2.84 -26.39
N ILE A 362 20.92 2.53 -25.09
CA ILE A 362 21.66 3.30 -24.08
C ILE A 362 23.15 3.46 -24.41
N PRO A 363 23.91 2.42 -24.83
CA PRO A 363 25.34 2.59 -25.12
C PRO A 363 25.63 3.62 -26.21
N LYS A 364 24.73 3.80 -27.18
CA LYS A 364 24.88 4.80 -28.25
C LYS A 364 24.59 6.21 -27.74
N MET A 365 23.60 6.35 -26.87
CA MET A 365 23.22 7.64 -26.27
C MET A 365 24.32 8.15 -25.32
N LEU A 366 24.87 7.27 -24.48
CA LEU A 366 25.99 7.59 -23.59
C LEU A 366 27.23 8.09 -24.37
N GLN A 367 27.51 7.53 -25.55
CA GLN A 367 28.65 7.94 -26.39
C GLN A 367 28.37 9.17 -27.27
N ASN A 368 27.18 9.76 -27.19
CA ASN A 368 26.81 10.90 -28.02
C ASN A 368 27.49 12.19 -27.53
N ALA A 369 27.90 13.05 -28.48
CA ALA A 369 28.48 14.35 -28.17
C ALA A 369 27.48 15.30 -27.51
N ASP A 370 26.19 15.16 -27.83
CA ASP A 370 25.12 15.93 -27.20
C ASP A 370 24.92 15.51 -25.74
N TRP A 371 25.09 16.45 -24.82
CA TRP A 371 24.94 16.20 -23.39
C TRP A 371 23.51 15.79 -23.02
N LYS A 372 22.49 16.26 -23.77
CA LYS A 372 21.09 15.88 -23.54
C LYS A 372 20.86 14.39 -23.79
N SER A 373 21.54 13.85 -24.80
CA SER A 373 21.50 12.42 -25.11
C SER A 373 22.17 11.58 -24.00
N ARG A 374 23.32 12.03 -23.47
CA ARG A 374 23.99 11.35 -22.35
C ARG A 374 23.17 11.42 -21.06
N HIS A 375 22.59 12.58 -20.78
CA HIS A 375 21.68 12.79 -19.66
C HIS A 375 20.47 11.85 -19.73
N ALA A 376 19.73 11.87 -20.85
CA ALA A 376 18.56 11.02 -21.06
C ALA A 376 18.90 9.53 -20.93
N ALA A 377 20.09 9.09 -21.35
CA ALA A 377 20.49 7.70 -21.19
C ALA A 377 20.70 7.30 -19.72
N LEU A 378 21.22 8.20 -18.89
CA LEU A 378 21.42 7.96 -17.46
C LEU A 378 20.08 7.95 -16.71
N MET A 379 19.20 8.92 -17.00
CA MET A 379 17.84 8.94 -16.44
C MET A 379 17.02 7.72 -16.89
N ALA A 380 17.21 7.26 -18.13
CA ALA A 380 16.56 6.04 -18.61
C ALA A 380 17.05 4.79 -17.89
N ILE A 381 18.32 4.72 -17.47
CA ILE A 381 18.82 3.62 -16.61
C ILE A 381 18.11 3.65 -15.26
N SER A 382 17.92 4.84 -14.67
CA SER A 382 17.14 5.01 -13.44
C SER A 382 15.70 4.53 -13.62
N ALA A 383 15.01 5.05 -14.64
CA ALA A 383 13.59 4.78 -14.88
C ALA A 383 13.29 3.31 -15.13
N VAL A 384 14.14 2.55 -15.83
CA VAL A 384 13.86 1.13 -16.08
C VAL A 384 14.32 0.20 -14.96
N GLY A 385 14.99 0.72 -13.93
CA GLY A 385 15.60 -0.07 -12.88
C GLY A 385 14.55 -0.93 -12.16
N GLU A 386 13.47 -0.32 -11.68
CA GLU A 386 12.34 -1.00 -11.02
C GLU A 386 11.72 -2.09 -11.91
N GLY A 387 11.22 -1.72 -13.10
CA GLY A 387 10.54 -2.66 -14.00
C GLY A 387 11.43 -3.75 -14.62
N CYS A 388 12.76 -3.56 -14.62
CA CYS A 388 13.72 -4.51 -15.19
C CYS A 388 14.68 -5.13 -14.16
N HIS A 389 14.48 -4.93 -12.85
CA HIS A 389 15.48 -5.26 -11.83
C HIS A 389 15.91 -6.73 -11.89
N LYS A 390 14.96 -7.68 -11.95
CA LYS A 390 15.23 -9.13 -11.96
C LYS A 390 16.19 -9.52 -13.09
N GLU A 391 15.97 -9.03 -14.30
CA GLU A 391 16.80 -9.32 -15.46
C GLU A 391 18.10 -8.50 -15.49
N MET A 392 18.06 -7.27 -14.99
CA MET A 392 19.22 -6.38 -14.92
C MET A 392 20.27 -6.86 -13.93
N GLU A 393 19.91 -7.57 -12.86
CA GLU A 393 20.85 -8.14 -11.89
C GLU A 393 21.98 -8.95 -12.56
N ALA A 394 21.66 -9.69 -13.62
CA ALA A 394 22.62 -10.53 -14.35
C ALA A 394 23.65 -9.73 -15.16
N VAL A 395 23.38 -8.46 -15.45
CA VAL A 395 24.25 -7.55 -16.23
C VAL A 395 24.67 -6.31 -15.46
N LEU A 396 24.34 -6.24 -14.17
CA LEU A 396 24.51 -5.06 -13.31
C LEU A 396 25.97 -4.58 -13.24
N ASP A 397 26.94 -5.49 -13.25
CA ASP A 397 28.38 -5.20 -13.37
C ASP A 397 28.68 -4.25 -14.55
N LYS A 398 28.10 -4.54 -15.72
CA LYS A 398 28.32 -3.79 -16.96
C LYS A 398 27.59 -2.46 -16.97
N VAL A 399 26.38 -2.43 -16.38
CA VAL A 399 25.59 -1.20 -16.23
C VAL A 399 26.37 -0.22 -15.37
N LEU A 400 26.83 -0.66 -14.18
CA LEU A 400 27.62 0.16 -13.27
C LEU A 400 28.92 0.67 -13.93
N ASP A 401 29.68 -0.21 -14.60
CA ASP A 401 30.91 0.18 -15.30
C ASP A 401 30.65 1.19 -16.44
N SER A 402 29.42 1.24 -16.96
CA SER A 402 29.01 2.23 -17.97
C SER A 402 28.56 3.56 -17.37
N VAL A 403 28.03 3.58 -16.13
CA VAL A 403 27.54 4.79 -15.45
C VAL A 403 28.69 5.56 -14.79
N LEU A 404 29.58 4.87 -14.05
CA LEU A 404 30.63 5.51 -13.24
C LEU A 404 31.48 6.57 -13.97
N PRO A 405 31.88 6.40 -15.25
CA PRO A 405 32.66 7.43 -15.95
C PRO A 405 31.96 8.79 -16.07
N TYR A 406 30.63 8.84 -16.00
CA TYR A 406 29.85 10.07 -16.17
C TYR A 406 29.77 10.93 -14.90
N LEU A 407 30.26 10.46 -13.75
CA LEU A 407 30.45 11.28 -12.55
C LEU A 407 31.45 12.42 -12.76
N ILE A 408 32.30 12.33 -13.78
CA ILE A 408 33.28 13.34 -14.17
C ILE A 408 33.04 13.88 -15.60
N ASP A 409 31.81 13.78 -16.12
CA ASP A 409 31.45 14.35 -17.42
C ASP A 409 31.67 15.87 -17.44
N GLU A 410 31.97 16.41 -18.63
CA GLU A 410 32.18 17.86 -18.80
C GLU A 410 30.93 18.67 -18.44
N HIS A 411 29.73 18.10 -18.61
CA HIS A 411 28.47 18.79 -18.37
C HIS A 411 27.92 18.51 -16.96
N PRO A 412 27.59 19.54 -16.15
CA PRO A 412 27.08 19.36 -14.78
C PRO A 412 25.77 18.57 -14.71
N ARG A 413 24.84 18.77 -15.65
CA ARG A 413 23.58 17.98 -15.67
C ARG A 413 23.82 16.49 -15.94
N VAL A 414 24.85 16.13 -16.70
CA VAL A 414 25.19 14.71 -16.93
C VAL A 414 25.79 14.09 -15.68
N ARG A 415 26.63 14.83 -14.95
CA ARG A 415 27.15 14.40 -13.63
C ARG A 415 26.04 14.24 -12.59
N TYR A 416 25.05 15.12 -12.61
CA TYR A 416 23.83 15.00 -11.82
C TYR A 416 23.07 13.71 -12.18
N ALA A 417 22.74 13.49 -13.46
CA ALA A 417 22.05 12.26 -13.89
C ALA A 417 22.83 10.98 -13.57
N ALA A 418 24.17 11.03 -13.55
CA ALA A 418 25.00 9.91 -13.11
C ALA A 418 24.86 9.64 -11.60
N CYS A 419 24.75 10.67 -10.77
CA CYS A 419 24.42 10.51 -9.36
C CYS A 419 23.00 9.95 -9.19
N ASN A 420 22.02 10.44 -9.98
CA ASN A 420 20.65 9.92 -9.98
C ASN A 420 20.62 8.41 -10.26
N ALA A 421 21.28 7.99 -11.35
CA ALA A 421 21.36 6.58 -11.72
C ALA A 421 21.99 5.72 -10.62
N LEU A 422 23.06 6.18 -9.97
CA LEU A 422 23.65 5.42 -8.86
C LEU A 422 22.78 5.37 -7.61
N GLY A 423 22.05 6.45 -7.30
CA GLY A 423 21.11 6.49 -6.18
C GLY A 423 19.92 5.58 -6.42
N GLN A 424 19.28 5.67 -7.59
CA GLN A 424 18.16 4.82 -7.96
C GLN A 424 18.57 3.34 -8.04
N MET A 425 19.74 3.03 -8.62
CA MET A 425 20.27 1.67 -8.62
C MET A 425 20.56 1.13 -7.21
N ALA A 426 20.83 1.98 -6.23
CA ALA A 426 20.97 1.52 -4.85
C ALA A 426 19.62 1.08 -4.29
N THR A 427 18.55 1.83 -4.54
CA THR A 427 17.18 1.46 -4.15
C THR A 427 16.70 0.20 -4.87
N ASP A 428 16.72 0.18 -6.20
CA ASP A 428 16.06 -0.86 -7.00
C ASP A 428 16.74 -2.24 -6.89
N PHE A 429 18.03 -2.26 -6.57
CA PHE A 429 18.85 -3.48 -6.51
C PHE A 429 19.37 -3.78 -5.09
N ALA A 430 18.79 -3.14 -4.07
CA ALA A 430 19.10 -3.40 -2.68
C ALA A 430 18.73 -4.84 -2.26
N PRO A 431 19.49 -5.48 -1.34
CA PRO A 431 20.81 -5.10 -0.84
C PRO A 431 21.96 -5.63 -1.73
N THR A 432 21.64 -6.23 -2.88
CA THR A 432 22.62 -6.90 -3.76
C THR A 432 23.64 -5.90 -4.31
N PHE A 433 23.20 -4.68 -4.62
CA PHE A 433 24.04 -3.61 -5.13
C PHE A 433 25.12 -3.21 -4.12
N GLU A 434 24.72 -3.02 -2.87
CA GLU A 434 25.57 -2.65 -1.74
C GLU A 434 26.57 -3.76 -1.46
N LEU A 435 26.10 -5.02 -1.41
CA LEU A 435 26.95 -6.18 -1.16
C LEU A 435 28.07 -6.38 -2.19
N LYS A 436 27.82 -6.03 -3.46
CA LYS A 436 28.77 -6.31 -4.55
C LYS A 436 29.62 -5.10 -4.95
N TYR A 437 29.06 -3.89 -4.91
CA TYR A 437 29.63 -2.74 -5.61
C TYR A 437 30.06 -1.59 -4.70
N HIS A 438 29.88 -1.73 -3.38
CA HIS A 438 30.21 -0.73 -2.36
C HIS A 438 31.53 0.01 -2.62
N ALA A 439 32.61 -0.69 -2.94
CA ALA A 439 33.92 -0.10 -3.13
C ALA A 439 33.98 0.91 -4.30
N LYS A 440 33.34 0.60 -5.43
CA LYS A 440 33.32 1.47 -6.61
C LYS A 440 32.36 2.64 -6.41
N VAL A 441 31.15 2.36 -5.92
CA VAL A 441 30.07 3.34 -5.79
C VAL A 441 30.44 4.40 -4.75
N ILE A 442 30.84 4.01 -3.54
CA ILE A 442 31.24 4.95 -2.48
C ILE A 442 32.41 5.81 -2.95
N THR A 443 33.42 5.22 -3.59
CA THR A 443 34.56 5.99 -4.11
C THR A 443 34.13 7.02 -5.15
N GLY A 444 33.25 6.64 -6.08
CA GLY A 444 32.71 7.53 -7.10
C GLY A 444 31.88 8.68 -6.51
N LEU A 445 30.96 8.37 -5.59
CA LEU A 445 30.12 9.38 -4.93
C LEU A 445 30.95 10.34 -4.06
N LEU A 446 31.93 9.84 -3.31
CA LEU A 446 32.84 10.69 -2.54
C LEU A 446 33.70 11.60 -3.43
N GLN A 447 34.00 11.19 -4.67
CA GLN A 447 34.66 12.04 -5.66
C GLN A 447 33.69 13.10 -6.23
N ALA A 448 32.43 12.74 -6.50
CA ALA A 448 31.42 13.70 -6.96
C ALA A 448 31.12 14.77 -5.87
N LEU A 449 31.22 14.40 -4.60
CA LEU A 449 31.16 15.35 -3.47
C LEU A 449 32.30 16.39 -3.46
N ASP A 450 33.40 16.18 -4.21
CA ASP A 450 34.46 17.17 -4.36
C ASP A 450 34.16 18.23 -5.45
N ASP A 451 32.99 18.20 -6.07
CA ASP A 451 32.56 19.20 -7.06
C ASP A 451 32.03 20.50 -6.41
N TYR A 452 32.91 21.20 -5.70
CA TYR A 452 32.58 22.44 -4.98
C TYR A 452 32.06 23.58 -5.87
N GLY A 453 32.28 23.49 -7.19
CA GLY A 453 31.85 24.49 -8.17
C GLY A 453 30.38 24.36 -8.59
N HIS A 454 29.75 23.20 -8.36
CA HIS A 454 28.39 22.91 -8.84
C HIS A 454 27.54 22.34 -7.69
N PRO A 455 26.96 23.21 -6.84
CA PRO A 455 26.15 22.82 -5.68
C PRO A 455 25.08 21.76 -5.95
N ARG A 456 24.38 21.80 -7.10
CA ARG A 456 23.36 20.79 -7.44
C ARG A 456 23.95 19.39 -7.62
N VAL A 457 25.12 19.27 -8.25
CA VAL A 457 25.81 17.97 -8.41
C VAL A 457 26.29 17.46 -7.05
N GLN A 458 26.90 18.35 -6.25
CA GLN A 458 27.39 17.99 -4.92
C GLN A 458 26.26 17.55 -3.99
N ALA A 459 25.12 18.26 -3.99
CA ALA A 459 23.95 17.85 -3.21
C ALA A 459 23.44 16.49 -3.70
N HIS A 460 23.24 16.30 -5.00
CA HIS A 460 22.68 15.07 -5.53
C HIS A 460 23.60 13.84 -5.36
N ALA A 461 24.93 14.03 -5.35
CA ALA A 461 25.87 12.97 -4.93
C ALA A 461 25.67 12.56 -3.45
N GLY A 462 25.33 13.51 -2.58
CA GLY A 462 24.92 13.23 -1.20
C GLY A 462 23.58 12.51 -1.12
N ALA A 463 22.60 12.88 -1.95
CA ALA A 463 21.33 12.16 -2.06
C ALA A 463 21.54 10.71 -2.48
N ALA A 464 22.31 10.44 -3.53
CA ALA A 464 22.66 9.08 -3.93
C ALA A 464 23.38 8.29 -2.82
N LEU A 465 24.14 8.96 -1.94
CA LEU A 465 24.78 8.32 -0.79
C LEU A 465 23.78 8.02 0.35
N VAL A 466 22.66 8.76 0.45
CA VAL A 466 21.53 8.42 1.33
C VAL A 466 20.91 7.12 0.86
N ASN A 467 20.46 7.03 -0.40
CA ASN A 467 19.90 5.82 -0.98
C ASN A 467 20.83 4.61 -0.79
N PHE A 468 22.13 4.79 -1.07
CA PHE A 468 23.11 3.73 -0.84
C PHE A 468 23.23 3.33 0.64
N SER A 469 23.04 4.24 1.59
CA SER A 469 23.25 3.95 3.01
C SER A 469 22.02 3.32 3.68
N GLU A 470 20.80 3.64 3.23
CA GLU A 470 19.55 3.18 3.86
C GLU A 470 19.42 1.65 3.83
N ASP A 471 19.67 1.03 2.67
CA ASP A 471 19.56 -0.43 2.51
C ASP A 471 20.91 -1.17 2.59
N CYS A 472 21.99 -0.47 2.93
CA CYS A 472 23.30 -1.08 3.05
C CYS A 472 23.43 -1.90 4.33
N PRO A 473 23.86 -3.17 4.24
CA PRO A 473 24.17 -3.95 5.43
C PRO A 473 25.21 -3.21 6.28
N LYS A 474 24.90 -3.01 7.57
CA LYS A 474 25.75 -2.31 8.54
C LYS A 474 27.24 -2.73 8.49
N SER A 475 27.51 -4.01 8.29
CA SER A 475 28.87 -4.58 8.19
C SER A 475 29.67 -4.09 6.97
N ILE A 476 28.99 -3.73 5.87
CA ILE A 476 29.60 -3.16 4.67
C ILE A 476 29.87 -1.67 4.89
N LEU A 477 28.85 -0.90 5.29
CA LEU A 477 28.98 0.55 5.48
C LEU A 477 30.06 0.92 6.51
N GLN A 478 30.19 0.11 7.58
CA GLN A 478 31.22 0.28 8.60
C GLN A 478 32.66 0.34 8.04
N GLN A 479 32.95 -0.34 6.92
CA GLN A 479 34.28 -0.35 6.29
C GLN A 479 34.66 1.02 5.71
N TYR A 480 33.67 1.84 5.36
CA TYR A 480 33.82 3.14 4.72
C TYR A 480 33.46 4.31 5.64
N LEU A 481 32.93 4.03 6.82
CA LEU A 481 32.42 5.02 7.78
C LEU A 481 33.42 6.15 8.04
N GLY A 482 34.70 5.81 8.27
CA GLY A 482 35.75 6.81 8.49
C GLY A 482 35.92 7.77 7.30
N SER A 483 36.03 7.24 6.08
CA SER A 483 36.20 8.06 4.86
C SER A 483 34.97 8.91 4.55
N ILE A 484 33.78 8.37 4.75
CA ILE A 484 32.52 9.09 4.53
C ILE A 484 32.41 10.25 5.52
N LEU A 485 32.58 9.99 6.81
CA LEU A 485 32.43 11.01 7.84
C LEU A 485 33.52 12.09 7.79
N GLU A 486 34.76 11.74 7.44
CA GLU A 486 35.81 12.75 7.20
C GLU A 486 35.45 13.70 6.05
N LYS A 487 34.84 13.16 4.97
CA LYS A 487 34.36 13.97 3.85
C LYS A 487 33.19 14.87 4.26
N LEU A 488 32.18 14.30 4.91
CA LEU A 488 31.00 15.05 5.38
C LEU A 488 31.38 16.14 6.39
N GLU A 489 32.29 15.86 7.33
CA GLU A 489 32.81 16.84 8.30
C GLU A 489 33.42 18.05 7.60
N ALA A 490 34.27 17.82 6.59
CA ALA A 490 34.91 18.89 5.82
C ALA A 490 33.89 19.74 5.03
N ILE A 491 32.94 19.10 4.35
CA ILE A 491 31.93 19.80 3.54
C ILE A 491 30.98 20.59 4.44
N ILE A 492 30.45 19.98 5.52
CA ILE A 492 29.55 20.66 6.47
C ILE A 492 30.24 21.89 7.06
N ALA A 493 31.48 21.75 7.53
CA ALA A 493 32.22 22.88 8.12
C ALA A 493 32.39 24.05 7.11
N MET A 494 32.68 23.74 5.85
CA MET A 494 32.81 24.74 4.80
C MET A 494 31.46 25.38 4.44
N LYS A 495 30.41 24.56 4.24
CA LYS A 495 29.07 25.04 3.86
C LYS A 495 28.38 25.81 4.98
N MET A 496 28.68 25.53 6.25
CA MET A 496 28.26 26.39 7.36
C MET A 496 28.86 27.80 7.27
N GLN A 497 30.12 27.94 6.84
CA GLN A 497 30.72 29.27 6.62
C GLN A 497 30.08 29.98 5.42
N GLU A 498 29.77 29.25 4.35
CA GLU A 498 29.06 29.79 3.18
C GLU A 498 27.64 30.24 3.53
N LEU A 499 26.88 29.46 4.31
CA LEU A 499 25.56 29.84 4.82
C LEU A 499 25.63 31.19 5.56
N LEU A 500 26.60 31.36 6.47
CA LEU A 500 26.76 32.60 7.23
C LEU A 500 27.17 33.81 6.38
N GLN A 501 27.87 33.59 5.26
CA GLN A 501 28.40 34.66 4.41
C GLN A 501 27.46 35.03 3.26
N LYS A 502 26.77 34.04 2.68
CA LYS A 502 26.03 34.13 1.42
C LYS A 502 24.57 33.69 1.53
N GLY A 503 24.18 33.00 2.60
CA GLY A 503 22.83 32.45 2.78
C GLY A 503 22.55 31.16 2.01
N THR A 504 23.56 30.53 1.38
CA THR A 504 23.38 29.31 0.59
C THR A 504 23.20 28.07 1.47
N LYS A 505 22.16 27.28 1.22
CA LYS A 505 21.73 26.16 2.08
C LYS A 505 21.67 24.78 1.41
N LEU A 506 21.52 24.70 0.08
CA LEU A 506 21.21 23.45 -0.65
C LEU A 506 22.10 22.26 -0.27
N VAL A 507 23.42 22.44 -0.38
CA VAL A 507 24.37 21.37 -0.08
C VAL A 507 24.36 21.02 1.41
N LEU A 508 24.24 22.02 2.28
CA LEU A 508 24.26 21.80 3.73
C LEU A 508 23.05 20.98 4.16
N GLU A 509 21.87 21.29 3.63
CA GLU A 509 20.64 20.51 3.87
C GLU A 509 20.86 19.04 3.51
N GLN A 510 21.42 18.77 2.33
CA GLN A 510 21.62 17.40 1.89
C GLN A 510 22.73 16.67 2.66
N MET A 511 23.82 17.34 3.02
CA MET A 511 24.89 16.70 3.83
C MET A 511 24.42 16.33 5.23
N VAL A 512 23.51 17.14 5.82
CA VAL A 512 22.90 16.83 7.12
C VAL A 512 22.01 15.58 7.01
N THR A 513 21.20 15.46 5.95
CA THR A 513 20.42 14.24 5.69
C THR A 513 21.32 13.03 5.42
N THR A 514 22.38 13.20 4.65
CA THR A 514 23.37 12.13 4.37
C THR A 514 24.05 11.64 5.65
N LEU A 515 24.42 12.58 6.54
CA LEU A 515 24.97 12.24 7.85
C LEU A 515 23.97 11.46 8.71
N ALA A 516 22.68 11.83 8.65
CA ALA A 516 21.62 11.18 9.39
C ALA A 516 21.45 9.71 8.96
N ALA A 517 21.35 9.46 7.65
CA ALA A 517 21.22 8.10 7.09
C ALA A 517 22.42 7.22 7.46
N VAL A 518 23.65 7.73 7.30
CA VAL A 518 24.87 6.99 7.68
C VAL A 518 24.90 6.68 9.18
N ALA A 519 24.45 7.60 10.03
CA ALA A 519 24.38 7.37 11.47
C ALA A 519 23.36 6.30 11.83
N ASP A 520 22.16 6.36 11.25
CA ASP A 520 21.07 5.40 11.50
C ASP A 520 21.50 3.98 11.14
N THR A 521 22.04 3.77 9.94
CA THR A 521 22.49 2.44 9.48
C THR A 521 23.68 1.89 10.27
N THR A 522 24.59 2.76 10.76
CA THR A 522 25.79 2.31 11.48
C THR A 522 25.62 2.16 12.99
N GLU A 523 24.51 2.65 13.55
CA GLU A 523 24.12 2.50 14.95
C GLU A 523 25.29 2.79 15.92
N GLU A 524 25.63 1.86 16.81
CA GLU A 524 26.64 2.05 17.86
C GLU A 524 28.03 2.38 17.31
N ASN A 525 28.32 2.00 16.05
CA ASN A 525 29.59 2.30 15.40
C ASN A 525 29.78 3.80 15.12
N PHE A 526 28.71 4.59 15.15
CA PHE A 526 28.76 6.05 15.02
C PHE A 526 29.26 6.75 16.30
N THR A 527 29.20 6.08 17.46
CA THR A 527 29.57 6.64 18.77
C THR A 527 30.90 7.41 18.82
N PRO A 528 32.01 6.94 18.19
CA PRO A 528 33.29 7.65 18.20
C PRO A 528 33.27 9.00 17.46
N PHE A 529 32.29 9.23 16.59
CA PHE A 529 32.19 10.42 15.75
C PHE A 529 31.20 11.45 16.29
N TYR A 530 30.36 11.06 17.26
CA TYR A 530 29.32 11.90 17.85
C TYR A 530 29.81 13.32 18.21
N ASP A 531 30.94 13.41 18.93
CA ASP A 531 31.46 14.67 19.47
C ASP A 531 31.97 15.62 18.37
N LYS A 532 32.19 15.13 17.14
CA LYS A 532 32.60 15.94 15.99
C LYS A 532 31.44 16.73 15.38
N PHE A 533 30.25 16.12 15.34
CA PHE A 533 29.10 16.68 14.61
C PHE A 533 28.09 17.37 15.51
N MET A 534 27.81 16.80 16.68
CA MET A 534 26.72 17.27 17.55
C MET A 534 26.79 18.78 17.89
N PRO A 535 27.97 19.38 18.19
CA PRO A 535 28.05 20.82 18.46
C PRO A 535 27.60 21.68 17.26
N SER A 536 27.98 21.31 16.04
CA SER A 536 27.62 22.02 14.81
C SER A 536 26.13 21.89 14.51
N LEU A 537 25.55 20.71 14.70
CA LEU A 537 24.12 20.47 14.51
C LEU A 537 23.28 21.27 15.52
N LYS A 538 23.65 21.28 16.80
CA LYS A 538 23.00 22.13 17.82
C LYS A 538 23.09 23.62 17.45
N TYR A 539 24.22 24.07 16.89
CA TYR A 539 24.38 25.44 16.43
C TYR A 539 23.41 25.77 15.29
N ILE A 540 23.23 24.88 14.31
CA ILE A 540 22.27 25.10 13.21
C ILE A 540 20.86 25.24 13.78
N ILE A 541 20.41 24.33 14.64
CA ILE A 541 19.06 24.40 15.25
C ILE A 541 18.84 25.71 16.01
N GLN A 542 19.87 26.19 16.71
CA GLN A 542 19.81 27.43 17.49
C GLN A 542 19.73 28.70 16.64
N ASN A 543 20.28 28.70 15.42
CA ASN A 543 20.51 29.94 14.65
C ASN A 543 19.70 30.00 13.34
N ALA A 544 19.29 28.88 12.77
CA ALA A 544 18.50 28.78 11.54
C ALA A 544 16.99 29.06 11.79
N ASN A 545 16.66 30.24 12.32
CA ASN A 545 15.30 30.57 12.80
C ASN A 545 14.46 31.42 11.83
N THR A 546 14.97 31.74 10.65
CA THR A 546 14.23 32.48 9.61
C THR A 546 13.43 31.52 8.73
N LYS A 547 12.37 32.03 8.06
CA LYS A 547 11.49 31.20 7.21
C LYS A 547 12.27 30.42 6.14
N GLU A 548 13.26 31.05 5.52
CA GLU A 548 14.14 30.48 4.49
C GLU A 548 14.99 29.27 4.94
N TYR A 549 15.19 29.06 6.26
CA TYR A 549 15.99 27.96 6.80
C TYR A 549 15.17 26.94 7.58
N ARG A 550 13.82 27.00 7.53
CA ARG A 550 12.95 26.06 8.24
C ARG A 550 13.23 24.61 7.83
N LEU A 551 13.42 24.34 6.53
CA LEU A 551 13.74 23.01 6.02
C LEU A 551 15.09 22.51 6.55
N LEU A 552 16.15 23.32 6.43
CA LEU A 552 17.46 23.04 7.03
C LEU A 552 17.35 22.73 8.54
N ARG A 553 16.57 23.52 9.29
CA ARG A 553 16.34 23.30 10.72
C ARG A 553 15.63 21.96 10.97
N GLY A 554 14.59 21.65 10.20
CA GLY A 554 13.87 20.37 10.25
C GLY A 554 14.79 19.17 10.00
N LYS A 555 15.52 19.16 8.88
CA LYS A 555 16.52 18.13 8.55
C LYS A 555 17.61 17.97 9.62
N THR A 556 18.02 19.08 10.24
CA THR A 556 19.00 19.04 11.34
C THR A 556 18.43 18.44 12.62
N ILE A 557 17.19 18.78 12.98
CA ILE A 557 16.46 18.15 14.08
C ILE A 557 16.37 16.64 13.85
N GLU A 558 16.06 16.25 12.62
CA GLU A 558 16.02 14.86 12.20
C GLU A 558 17.36 14.15 12.44
N CYS A 559 18.43 14.71 11.89
CA CYS A 559 19.80 14.21 12.01
C CYS A 559 20.22 14.03 13.48
N VAL A 560 19.97 15.03 14.33
CA VAL A 560 20.27 14.95 15.77
C VAL A 560 19.51 13.80 16.44
N SER A 561 18.23 13.63 16.11
CA SER A 561 17.41 12.57 16.69
C SER A 561 17.83 11.16 16.25
N LEU A 562 18.21 10.99 14.98
CA LEU A 562 18.73 9.72 14.44
C LEU A 562 20.11 9.38 15.01
N ILE A 563 21.03 10.36 15.07
CA ILE A 563 22.32 10.18 15.74
C ILE A 563 22.11 9.78 17.21
N GLY A 564 21.16 10.41 17.91
CA GLY A 564 20.83 10.09 19.28
C GLY A 564 20.36 8.64 19.46
N LEU A 565 19.52 8.16 18.53
CA LEU A 565 19.06 6.77 18.50
C LEU A 565 20.22 5.80 18.23
N ALA A 566 21.04 6.09 17.24
CA ALA A 566 22.19 5.28 16.83
C ALA A 566 23.22 5.07 17.95
N VAL A 567 23.61 6.14 18.66
CA VAL A 567 24.61 6.04 19.75
C VAL A 567 24.03 5.53 21.07
N GLY A 568 22.71 5.42 21.16
CA GLY A 568 21.97 4.97 22.32
C GLY A 568 21.95 5.96 23.50
N THR A 569 21.11 5.64 24.48
CA THR A 569 20.76 6.52 25.60
C THR A 569 21.98 6.97 26.40
N GLN A 570 22.94 6.08 26.64
CA GLN A 570 24.10 6.38 27.49
C GLN A 570 24.95 7.54 26.96
N LYS A 571 25.19 7.59 25.63
CA LYS A 571 25.98 8.65 25.01
C LYS A 571 25.16 9.92 24.83
N PHE A 572 23.92 9.79 24.35
CA PHE A 572 23.06 10.94 24.03
C PHE A 572 22.61 11.74 25.27
N MET A 573 22.51 11.11 26.45
CA MET A 573 22.07 11.79 27.69
C MET A 573 22.91 13.02 28.09
N GLN A 574 24.13 13.16 27.57
CA GLN A 574 24.97 14.34 27.78
C GLN A 574 24.39 15.61 27.16
N ASP A 575 23.70 15.47 26.02
CA ASP A 575 23.08 16.57 25.28
C ASP A 575 21.54 16.50 25.26
N ALA A 576 20.94 15.41 25.76
CA ALA A 576 19.50 15.20 25.70
C ALA A 576 18.69 16.38 26.24
N ASN A 577 19.05 16.93 27.40
CA ASN A 577 18.33 18.08 27.96
C ASN A 577 18.45 19.32 27.07
N ASP A 578 19.65 19.62 26.56
CA ASP A 578 19.88 20.76 25.66
C ASP A 578 19.06 20.60 24.37
N VAL A 579 19.10 19.41 23.76
CA VAL A 579 18.36 19.12 22.53
C VAL A 579 16.85 19.21 22.75
N MET A 580 16.35 18.63 23.85
CA MET A 580 14.93 18.70 24.19
C MET A 580 14.47 20.13 24.45
N ASP A 581 15.28 20.95 25.12
CA ASP A 581 15.00 22.38 25.30
C ASP A 581 14.98 23.14 23.97
N LEU A 582 15.86 22.78 23.03
CA LEU A 582 15.84 23.36 21.68
C LEU A 582 14.57 22.98 20.92
N LEU A 583 14.17 21.70 20.93
CA LEU A 583 12.93 21.24 20.29
C LEU A 583 11.70 21.91 20.91
N LEU A 584 11.66 22.04 22.24
CA LEU A 584 10.59 22.73 22.95
C LEU A 584 10.53 24.20 22.55
N ARG A 585 11.65 24.92 22.52
CA ARG A 585 11.69 26.32 22.06
C ARG A 585 11.23 26.47 20.63
N THR A 586 11.67 25.60 19.73
CA THR A 586 11.21 25.55 18.34
C THR A 586 9.67 25.40 18.27
N GLN A 587 9.09 24.57 19.14
CA GLN A 587 7.64 24.37 19.24
C GLN A 587 6.89 25.56 19.89
N THR A 588 7.47 26.21 20.91
CA THR A 588 6.79 27.24 21.73
C THR A 588 7.01 28.67 21.25
N ASP A 589 8.20 29.00 20.76
CA ASP A 589 8.56 30.35 20.29
C ASP A 589 7.98 30.64 18.91
N SER A 590 7.66 29.59 18.14
CA SER A 590 6.89 29.67 16.91
C SER A 590 5.40 29.82 17.26
N SER A 591 5.00 31.00 17.71
CA SER A 591 3.60 31.34 17.98
C SER A 591 2.77 31.07 16.72
N GLU A 592 1.98 29.99 16.75
CA GLU A 592 1.23 29.47 15.60
C GLU A 592 2.15 29.17 14.40
N LEU A 593 2.85 28.02 14.48
CA LEU A 593 3.31 27.35 13.25
C LEU A 593 2.13 27.35 12.26
N GLU A 594 2.37 27.89 11.06
CA GLU A 594 1.41 27.86 9.96
C GLU A 594 1.03 26.38 9.73
N ASP A 595 -0.22 26.10 9.36
CA ASP A 595 -0.70 24.71 9.23
C ASP A 595 0.10 23.91 8.17
N ASP A 596 0.89 24.58 7.33
CA ASP A 596 1.76 24.07 6.27
C ASP A 596 3.28 24.26 6.55
N ASP A 597 3.70 24.54 7.78
CA ASP A 597 5.13 24.76 8.08
C ASP A 597 5.95 23.45 7.87
N PRO A 598 6.95 23.42 6.97
CA PRO A 598 7.65 22.20 6.54
C PRO A 598 8.47 21.53 7.64
N GLN A 599 8.71 22.20 8.78
CA GLN A 599 9.44 21.59 9.90
C GLN A 599 8.56 20.72 10.81
N THR A 600 7.23 20.77 10.66
CA THR A 600 6.28 20.09 11.55
C THR A 600 6.47 18.58 11.51
N SER A 601 6.56 17.98 10.32
CA SER A 601 6.82 16.54 10.13
C SER A 601 8.12 16.09 10.80
N TYR A 602 9.22 16.81 10.56
CA TYR A 602 10.52 16.51 11.16
C TYR A 602 10.50 16.58 12.69
N MET A 603 9.77 17.54 13.26
CA MET A 603 9.62 17.64 14.71
C MET A 603 8.84 16.46 15.29
N ILE A 604 7.73 16.09 14.65
CA ILE A 604 6.88 14.96 15.06
C ILE A 604 7.71 13.67 15.08
N SER A 605 8.44 13.37 14.00
CA SER A 605 9.31 12.19 13.90
C SER A 605 10.45 12.22 14.92
N ALA A 606 11.07 13.38 15.13
CA ALA A 606 12.13 13.53 16.14
C ALA A 606 11.62 13.23 17.55
N TRP A 607 10.40 13.66 17.90
CA TRP A 607 9.82 13.36 19.22
C TRP A 607 9.60 11.87 19.45
N ALA A 608 9.22 11.08 18.44
CA ALA A 608 9.14 9.63 18.58
C ALA A 608 10.49 8.97 18.78
N ARG A 609 11.52 9.39 18.04
CA ARG A 609 12.88 8.89 18.24
C ARG A 609 13.38 9.22 19.65
N MET A 610 13.08 10.42 20.16
CA MET A 610 13.37 10.80 21.55
C MET A 610 12.58 9.96 22.57
N CYS A 611 11.33 9.60 22.27
CA CYS A 611 10.54 8.72 23.12
C CYS A 611 11.12 7.32 23.20
N LYS A 612 11.44 6.70 22.05
CA LYS A 612 12.12 5.41 21.98
C LYS A 612 13.45 5.41 22.74
N LEU A 613 14.21 6.50 22.63
CA LEU A 613 15.52 6.64 23.27
C LEU A 613 15.47 6.84 24.80
N LEU A 614 14.51 7.65 25.29
CA LEU A 614 14.38 8.00 26.71
C LEU A 614 13.47 7.02 27.48
N GLY A 615 12.66 6.23 26.77
CA GLY A 615 11.70 5.28 27.31
C GLY A 615 10.78 5.94 28.34
N PRO A 616 10.58 5.35 29.54
CA PRO A 616 9.70 5.90 30.58
C PRO A 616 10.03 7.35 31.00
N SER A 617 11.28 7.80 30.85
CA SER A 617 11.69 9.16 31.20
C SER A 617 11.05 10.22 30.28
N PHE A 618 10.60 9.81 29.09
CA PHE A 618 9.92 10.69 28.12
C PHE A 618 8.56 11.17 28.63
N ALA A 619 7.93 10.47 29.57
CA ALA A 619 6.60 10.80 30.09
C ALA A 619 6.47 12.26 30.59
N ASN A 620 7.58 12.85 31.06
CA ASN A 620 7.62 14.25 31.51
C ASN A 620 7.36 15.28 30.38
N TYR A 621 7.55 14.90 29.12
CA TYR A 621 7.39 15.77 27.96
C TYR A 621 6.03 15.60 27.26
N LEU A 622 5.27 14.53 27.55
CA LEU A 622 3.95 14.26 26.97
C LEU A 622 2.99 15.46 27.05
N PRO A 623 2.90 16.23 28.16
CA PRO A 623 1.98 17.37 28.22
C PRO A 623 2.22 18.44 27.15
N VAL A 624 3.46 18.57 26.67
CA VAL A 624 3.82 19.53 25.63
C VAL A 624 3.67 18.93 24.24
N VAL A 625 4.10 17.67 24.05
CA VAL A 625 4.15 17.02 22.74
C VAL A 625 2.78 16.53 22.27
N MET A 626 1.91 16.10 23.20
CA MET A 626 0.62 15.51 22.84
C MET A 626 -0.36 16.50 22.21
N LYS A 627 -0.34 17.77 22.63
CA LYS A 627 -1.29 18.78 22.10
C LYS A 627 -1.14 19.01 20.58
N PRO A 628 0.05 19.35 20.03
CA PRO A 628 0.21 19.48 18.60
C PRO A 628 -0.01 18.15 17.87
N LEU A 629 0.45 17.04 18.44
CA LEU A 629 0.29 15.72 17.84
C LEU A 629 -1.19 15.34 17.65
N LEU A 630 -2.01 15.53 18.68
CA LEU A 630 -3.45 15.26 18.61
C LEU A 630 -4.16 16.20 17.63
N LYS A 631 -3.71 17.46 17.49
CA LYS A 631 -4.23 18.40 16.47
C LYS A 631 -3.98 17.84 15.07
N THR A 632 -2.74 17.47 14.76
CA THR A 632 -2.35 16.93 13.45
C THR A 632 -3.04 15.59 13.15
N ALA A 633 -3.06 14.66 14.11
CA ALA A 633 -3.78 13.39 13.95
C ALA A 633 -5.29 13.57 13.76
N SER A 634 -5.87 14.66 14.27
CA SER A 634 -7.29 15.00 14.10
C SER A 634 -7.59 15.84 12.85
N LEU A 635 -6.59 16.12 12.00
CA LEU A 635 -6.77 16.89 10.78
C LEU A 635 -7.85 16.23 9.91
N LYS A 636 -8.82 17.04 9.48
CA LYS A 636 -9.87 16.64 8.55
C LYS A 636 -9.48 17.19 7.19
N PRO A 637 -9.23 16.33 6.19
CA PRO A 637 -8.93 16.82 4.86
C PRO A 637 -10.12 17.60 4.33
N GLU A 638 -9.83 18.65 3.57
CA GLU A 638 -10.85 19.35 2.81
C GLU A 638 -11.25 18.44 1.65
N VAL A 639 -12.55 18.16 1.55
CA VAL A 639 -13.11 17.33 0.49
C VAL A 639 -14.16 18.14 -0.25
N ALA A 640 -14.16 18.03 -1.57
CA ALA A 640 -15.09 18.72 -2.43
C ALA A 640 -15.68 17.73 -3.43
N LEU A 641 -17.01 17.60 -3.44
CA LEU A 641 -17.70 16.94 -4.54
C LEU A 641 -18.00 18.02 -5.58
N LEU A 642 -17.30 17.96 -6.70
CA LEU A 642 -17.39 18.96 -7.75
C LEU A 642 -17.91 18.33 -9.03
N ASP A 643 -18.43 19.18 -9.90
CA ASP A 643 -18.62 18.77 -11.28
C ASP A 643 -17.26 18.71 -12.02
N SER A 644 -17.17 17.89 -13.06
CA SER A 644 -15.90 17.67 -13.78
C SER A 644 -15.35 18.92 -14.48
N GLU A 645 -16.13 20.00 -14.65
CA GLU A 645 -15.61 21.27 -15.17
C GLU A 645 -14.99 22.12 -14.07
N ASP A 646 -15.64 22.20 -12.90
CA ASP A 646 -15.12 22.88 -11.72
C ASP A 646 -13.84 22.21 -11.21
N ALA A 647 -13.78 20.87 -11.25
CA ALA A 647 -12.59 20.11 -10.85
C ALA A 647 -11.35 20.46 -11.70
N LYS A 648 -11.52 20.75 -13.00
CA LYS A 648 -10.41 21.17 -13.88
C LYS A 648 -9.85 22.54 -13.52
N ASN A 649 -10.69 23.44 -13.02
CA ASN A 649 -10.25 24.78 -12.62
C ASN A 649 -9.50 24.73 -11.28
N ILE A 650 -9.82 23.77 -10.40
CA ILE A 650 -9.18 23.61 -9.08
C ILE A 650 -8.00 22.64 -9.15
N SER A 651 -7.91 21.75 -10.14
CA SER A 651 -6.74 20.88 -10.33
C SER A 651 -5.46 21.65 -10.65
N GLU A 652 -5.57 22.92 -11.05
CA GLU A 652 -4.43 23.83 -11.20
C GLU A 652 -3.97 24.42 -9.84
N GLU A 653 -4.74 24.26 -8.76
CA GLU A 653 -4.33 24.64 -7.40
C GLU A 653 -3.48 23.53 -6.75
N GLU A 654 -2.29 23.90 -6.28
CA GLU A 654 -1.38 22.98 -5.59
C GLU A 654 -2.05 22.26 -4.41
N GLY A 655 -1.87 20.93 -4.36
CA GLY A 655 -2.31 20.10 -3.25
C GLY A 655 -3.74 19.57 -3.33
N TRP A 656 -4.45 19.73 -4.45
CA TRP A 656 -5.72 19.04 -4.71
C TRP A 656 -5.52 17.86 -5.66
N GLN A 657 -6.11 16.72 -5.32
CA GLN A 657 -6.22 15.56 -6.21
C GLN A 657 -7.68 15.21 -6.43
N PHE A 658 -8.02 14.83 -7.67
CA PHE A 658 -9.39 14.54 -8.08
C PHE A 658 -9.52 13.13 -8.62
N VAL A 659 -10.53 12.41 -8.14
CA VAL A 659 -10.95 11.12 -8.67
C VAL A 659 -12.29 11.29 -9.37
N ASN A 660 -12.38 10.88 -10.63
CA ASN A 660 -13.65 10.89 -11.35
C ASN A 660 -14.52 9.72 -10.87
N LEU A 661 -15.69 10.01 -10.32
CA LEU A 661 -16.63 9.00 -9.83
C LEU A 661 -17.54 8.46 -10.94
N GLY A 662 -17.38 8.94 -12.17
CA GLY A 662 -18.36 8.78 -13.23
C GLY A 662 -19.48 9.81 -13.12
N ASP A 663 -20.44 9.76 -14.05
CA ASP A 663 -21.63 10.62 -14.04
C ASP A 663 -21.36 12.14 -14.03
N GLN A 664 -20.17 12.58 -14.47
CA GLN A 664 -19.66 13.96 -14.41
C GLN A 664 -19.41 14.51 -12.99
N GLN A 665 -19.21 13.62 -12.01
CA GLN A 665 -18.81 13.99 -10.66
C GLN A 665 -17.34 13.68 -10.43
N SER A 666 -16.63 14.64 -9.84
CA SER A 666 -15.25 14.49 -9.41
C SER A 666 -15.19 14.68 -7.90
N PHE A 667 -14.59 13.71 -7.22
CA PHE A 667 -14.27 13.80 -5.81
C PHE A 667 -12.88 14.41 -5.66
N GLY A 668 -12.81 15.64 -5.18
CA GLY A 668 -11.58 16.34 -4.85
C GLY A 668 -11.21 16.14 -3.40
N ILE A 669 -9.94 15.88 -3.15
CA ILE A 669 -9.35 15.90 -1.81
C ILE A 669 -8.11 16.77 -1.80
N LYS A 670 -8.02 17.62 -0.77
CA LYS A 670 -6.80 18.34 -0.48
C LYS A 670 -5.82 17.42 0.23
N THR A 671 -4.74 17.04 -0.47
CA THR A 671 -3.71 16.11 0.03
C THR A 671 -2.76 16.75 1.03
N ALA A 672 -2.71 18.09 1.08
CA ALA A 672 -1.92 18.83 2.05
C ALA A 672 -2.25 18.39 3.49
N GLY A 673 -1.22 17.95 4.23
CA GLY A 673 -1.32 17.50 5.62
C GLY A 673 -1.79 16.05 5.80
N LEU A 674 -2.08 15.29 4.74
CA LEU A 674 -2.39 13.85 4.87
C LEU A 674 -1.18 13.05 5.35
N GLU A 675 0.02 13.34 4.84
CA GLU A 675 1.28 12.74 5.29
C GLU A 675 1.60 13.11 6.74
N ASP A 676 1.36 14.37 7.13
CA ASP A 676 1.53 14.82 8.51
C ASP A 676 0.56 14.09 9.45
N LYS A 677 -0.69 13.88 9.01
CA LYS A 677 -1.69 13.10 9.74
C LYS A 677 -1.25 11.65 9.90
N SER A 678 -0.75 11.03 8.82
CA SER A 678 -0.20 9.67 8.81
C SER A 678 0.92 9.52 9.83
N THR A 679 1.94 10.39 9.71
CA THR A 679 3.09 10.46 10.63
C THR A 679 2.62 10.66 12.07
N ALA A 680 1.69 11.58 12.31
CA ALA A 680 1.15 11.83 13.65
C ALA A 680 0.46 10.59 14.25
N CYS A 681 -0.30 9.84 13.45
CA CYS A 681 -0.91 8.59 13.90
C CYS A 681 0.16 7.55 14.28
N GLN A 682 1.23 7.43 13.48
CA GLN A 682 2.32 6.48 13.74
C GLN A 682 3.03 6.83 15.06
N MET A 683 3.17 8.12 15.37
CA MET A 683 3.78 8.52 16.65
C MET A 683 2.89 8.17 17.85
N LEU A 684 1.56 8.26 17.70
CA LEU A 684 0.64 7.84 18.75
C LEU A 684 0.75 6.33 19.03
N VAL A 685 0.94 5.51 17.99
CA VAL A 685 1.27 4.08 18.13
C VAL A 685 2.60 3.89 18.87
N CYS A 686 3.65 4.61 18.45
CA CYS A 686 4.96 4.56 19.09
C CYS A 686 4.87 4.90 20.59
N TYR A 687 4.18 5.98 20.96
CA TYR A 687 4.03 6.35 22.37
C TYR A 687 3.23 5.32 23.18
N ALA A 688 2.16 4.76 22.62
CA ALA A 688 1.42 3.69 23.29
C ALA A 688 2.32 2.46 23.53
N ARG A 689 3.11 2.06 22.52
CA ARG A 689 4.02 0.92 22.59
C ARG A 689 5.14 1.10 23.62
N GLU A 690 5.84 2.24 23.56
CA GLU A 690 7.05 2.47 24.36
C GLU A 690 6.74 2.89 25.80
N LEU A 691 5.66 3.64 26.03
CA LEU A 691 5.34 4.21 27.35
C LEU A 691 4.35 3.37 28.15
N LYS A 692 3.57 2.51 27.50
CA LYS A 692 2.62 1.58 28.12
C LYS A 692 1.74 2.28 29.16
N GLU A 693 1.82 1.89 30.42
CA GLU A 693 1.04 2.45 31.53
C GLU A 693 1.20 3.98 31.67
N ALA A 694 2.36 4.54 31.32
CA ALA A 694 2.58 5.99 31.37
C ALA A 694 1.79 6.76 30.29
N PHE A 695 1.27 6.08 29.27
CA PHE A 695 0.41 6.65 28.25
C PHE A 695 -1.08 6.59 28.60
N ALA A 696 -1.44 5.94 29.72
CA ALA A 696 -2.82 5.67 30.10
C ALA A 696 -3.72 6.92 30.10
N ASP A 697 -3.23 8.09 30.52
CA ASP A 697 -4.04 9.32 30.61
C ASP A 697 -4.52 9.83 29.23
N TYR A 698 -3.86 9.44 28.14
CA TYR A 698 -4.19 9.86 26.78
C TYR A 698 -5.08 8.87 26.04
N THR A 699 -5.28 7.66 26.56
CA THR A 699 -6.01 6.58 25.86
C THR A 699 -7.40 6.98 25.40
N ASP A 700 -8.13 7.80 26.18
CA ASP A 700 -9.47 8.26 25.80
C ASP A 700 -9.44 9.05 24.49
N GLN A 701 -8.59 10.09 24.45
CA GLN A 701 -8.49 10.99 23.30
C GLN A 701 -7.97 10.26 22.06
N VAL A 702 -6.99 9.37 22.25
CA VAL A 702 -6.37 8.64 21.14
C VAL A 702 -7.34 7.60 20.57
N VAL A 703 -8.07 6.86 21.41
CA VAL A 703 -9.11 5.93 20.92
C VAL A 703 -10.20 6.67 20.15
N ASP A 704 -10.64 7.83 20.64
CA ASP A 704 -11.68 8.64 19.97
C ASP A 704 -11.22 9.16 18.59
N ILE A 705 -9.91 9.34 18.39
CA ILE A 705 -9.32 9.69 17.10
C ILE A 705 -9.12 8.46 16.21
N MET A 706 -8.51 7.40 16.73
CA MET A 706 -8.08 6.24 15.94
C MET A 706 -9.25 5.40 15.42
N VAL A 707 -10.32 5.23 16.21
CA VAL A 707 -11.43 4.36 15.80
C VAL A 707 -12.12 4.85 14.51
N PRO A 708 -12.48 6.13 14.34
CA PRO A 708 -12.97 6.65 13.06
C PRO A 708 -11.98 6.51 11.90
N LEU A 709 -10.67 6.52 12.19
CA LEU A 709 -9.63 6.44 11.17
C LEU A 709 -9.48 5.05 10.54
N LEU A 710 -10.08 4.01 11.11
CA LEU A 710 -10.22 2.71 10.46
C LEU A 710 -10.92 2.79 9.09
N LYS A 711 -11.76 3.82 8.88
CA LYS A 711 -12.53 4.04 7.63
C LYS A 711 -12.07 5.29 6.89
N PHE A 712 -10.84 5.72 7.14
CA PHE A 712 -10.22 6.85 6.45
C PHE A 712 -9.65 6.39 5.10
N TYR A 713 -10.53 6.12 4.13
CA TYR A 713 -10.19 5.59 2.79
C TYR A 713 -9.34 6.53 1.92
N PHE A 714 -8.88 7.66 2.47
CA PHE A 714 -8.02 8.61 1.78
C PHE A 714 -6.54 8.32 1.96
N HIS A 715 -6.17 7.45 2.91
CA HIS A 715 -4.76 7.12 3.18
C HIS A 715 -4.62 5.77 3.90
N ASP A 716 -3.83 4.89 3.31
CA ASP A 716 -3.73 3.48 3.74
C ASP A 716 -2.98 3.34 5.06
N VAL A 717 -1.81 3.97 5.16
CA VAL A 717 -1.00 4.00 6.38
C VAL A 717 -1.80 4.54 7.57
N VAL A 718 -2.70 5.51 7.39
CA VAL A 718 -3.56 6.01 8.47
C VAL A 718 -4.48 4.90 8.99
N ARG A 719 -5.11 4.13 8.09
CA ARG A 719 -6.00 3.01 8.45
C ARG A 719 -5.22 1.87 9.11
N TYR A 720 -4.07 1.51 8.54
CA TYR A 720 -3.14 0.53 9.10
C TYR A 720 -2.77 0.89 10.54
N THR A 721 -2.28 2.11 10.72
CA THR A 721 -1.80 2.64 12.01
C THR A 721 -2.94 2.76 13.04
N ALA A 722 -4.11 3.20 12.60
CA ALA A 722 -5.30 3.25 13.44
C ALA A 722 -5.62 1.86 14.00
N SER A 723 -5.57 0.82 13.16
CA SER A 723 -5.77 -0.56 13.56
C SER A 723 -4.69 -1.06 14.51
N GLU A 724 -3.42 -0.86 14.17
CA GLU A 724 -2.26 -1.26 14.99
C GLU A 724 -2.30 -0.66 16.41
N SER A 725 -2.83 0.56 16.54
CA SER A 725 -2.92 1.27 17.83
C SER A 725 -3.86 0.59 18.83
N LEU A 726 -4.92 -0.08 18.38
CA LEU A 726 -6.03 -0.52 19.23
C LEU A 726 -5.61 -1.50 20.33
N PRO A 727 -4.92 -2.63 20.04
CA PRO A 727 -4.46 -3.52 21.09
C PRO A 727 -3.49 -2.84 22.07
N LEU A 728 -2.61 -1.96 21.58
CA LEU A 728 -1.67 -1.21 22.42
C LEU A 728 -2.39 -0.23 23.37
N LEU A 729 -3.44 0.44 22.88
CA LEU A 729 -4.25 1.36 23.70
C LEU A 729 -5.04 0.61 24.78
N LEU A 730 -5.52 -0.60 24.48
CA LEU A 730 -6.12 -1.49 25.49
C LEU A 730 -5.07 -1.93 26.54
N GLU A 731 -3.84 -2.21 26.13
CA GLU A 731 -2.72 -2.50 27.05
C GLU A 731 -2.43 -1.31 27.97
N CYS A 732 -2.28 -0.11 27.41
CA CYS A 732 -2.08 1.13 28.18
C CYS A 732 -3.21 1.38 29.18
N ALA A 733 -4.46 1.07 28.78
CA ALA A 733 -5.65 1.27 29.58
C ALA A 733 -5.77 0.30 30.79
N LYS A 734 -4.97 -0.77 30.84
CA LYS A 734 -5.05 -1.82 31.87
C LYS A 734 -4.93 -1.29 33.30
N ILE A 735 -4.08 -0.29 33.51
CA ILE A 735 -3.87 0.34 34.83
C ILE A 735 -5.13 1.06 35.36
N LYS A 736 -6.06 1.44 34.48
CA LYS A 736 -7.35 2.06 34.85
C LYS A 736 -8.41 1.02 35.29
N GLY A 737 -8.12 -0.27 35.18
CA GLY A 737 -8.95 -1.39 35.64
C GLY A 737 -9.87 -2.00 34.57
N GLU A 738 -10.30 -3.24 34.80
CA GLU A 738 -11.02 -4.08 33.83
C GLU A 738 -12.27 -3.41 33.25
N LYS A 739 -13.11 -2.77 34.07
CA LYS A 739 -14.33 -2.09 33.59
C LYS A 739 -14.05 -0.96 32.60
N TYR A 740 -12.92 -0.27 32.75
CA TYR A 740 -12.53 0.79 31.83
C TYR A 740 -12.13 0.19 30.48
N VAL A 741 -11.34 -0.89 30.52
CA VAL A 741 -10.92 -1.64 29.33
C VAL A 741 -12.14 -2.24 28.60
N GLU A 742 -13.07 -2.87 29.33
CA GLU A 742 -14.33 -3.40 28.78
C GLU A 742 -15.14 -2.32 28.08
N ALA A 743 -15.26 -1.13 28.67
CA ALA A 743 -15.98 -0.01 28.05
C ALA A 743 -15.31 0.48 26.76
N LYS A 744 -13.98 0.52 26.72
CA LYS A 744 -13.23 0.87 25.51
C LYS A 744 -13.34 -0.18 24.43
N TRP A 745 -13.24 -1.45 24.80
CA TRP A 745 -13.47 -2.54 23.87
C TRP A 745 -14.89 -2.50 23.28
N GLY A 746 -15.90 -2.19 24.09
CA GLY A 746 -17.28 -2.03 23.62
C GLY A 746 -17.47 -0.93 22.55
N TYR A 747 -16.59 0.08 22.53
CA TYR A 747 -16.54 1.11 21.48
C TYR A 747 -15.71 0.67 20.26
N ILE A 748 -14.60 -0.02 20.49
CA ILE A 748 -13.66 -0.44 19.43
C ILE A 748 -14.21 -1.62 18.61
N TYR A 749 -14.73 -2.67 19.26
CA TYR A 749 -15.20 -3.89 18.63
C TYR A 749 -16.11 -3.68 17.40
N PRO A 750 -17.22 -2.90 17.49
CA PRO A 750 -18.16 -2.80 16.38
C PRO A 750 -17.55 -2.08 15.18
N GLU A 751 -16.67 -1.11 15.42
CA GLU A 751 -16.03 -0.34 14.36
C GLU A 751 -14.91 -1.12 13.68
N LEU A 752 -14.11 -1.88 14.44
CA LEU A 752 -13.07 -2.75 13.91
C LEU A 752 -13.64 -3.93 13.12
N LEU A 753 -14.70 -4.58 13.62
CA LEU A 753 -15.37 -5.65 12.87
C LEU A 753 -15.97 -5.11 11.57
N LYS A 754 -16.59 -3.92 11.61
CA LYS A 754 -17.11 -3.29 10.39
C LYS A 754 -16.00 -2.90 9.41
N ALA A 755 -14.83 -2.47 9.90
CA ALA A 755 -13.67 -2.21 9.04
C ALA A 755 -13.23 -3.49 8.31
N ILE A 756 -13.09 -4.62 9.02
CA ILE A 756 -12.80 -5.94 8.41
C ILE A 756 -13.82 -6.30 7.30
N GLN A 757 -15.10 -5.96 7.48
CA GLN A 757 -16.15 -6.29 6.52
C GLN A 757 -16.15 -5.42 5.26
N THR A 758 -15.58 -4.21 5.32
CA THR A 758 -15.69 -3.22 4.22
C THR A 758 -14.36 -2.77 3.65
N GLU A 759 -13.24 -3.24 4.19
CA GLU A 759 -11.89 -2.86 3.77
C GLU A 759 -11.59 -3.35 2.34
N PRO A 760 -11.33 -2.44 1.38
CA PRO A 760 -10.99 -2.81 0.01
C PRO A 760 -9.57 -3.36 -0.17
N GLU A 761 -8.60 -2.86 0.61
CA GLU A 761 -7.19 -3.17 0.43
C GLU A 761 -6.78 -4.39 1.26
N VAL A 762 -6.17 -5.38 0.60
CA VAL A 762 -5.86 -6.69 1.19
C VAL A 762 -4.88 -6.57 2.36
N ASP A 763 -3.82 -5.76 2.24
CA ASP A 763 -2.82 -5.57 3.30
C ASP A 763 -3.40 -4.88 4.54
N ILE A 764 -4.31 -3.93 4.32
CA ILE A 764 -5.00 -3.21 5.40
C ILE A 764 -5.99 -4.14 6.10
N LEU A 765 -6.70 -4.97 5.33
CA LEU A 765 -7.59 -6.00 5.86
C LEU A 765 -6.83 -7.00 6.74
N GLN A 766 -5.66 -7.46 6.31
CA GLN A 766 -4.80 -8.33 7.10
C GLN A 766 -4.43 -7.68 8.45
N GLN A 767 -4.05 -6.40 8.45
CA GLN A 767 -3.73 -5.66 9.66
C GLN A 767 -4.96 -5.46 10.58
N HIS A 768 -6.15 -5.25 10.01
CA HIS A 768 -7.40 -5.20 10.78
C HIS A 768 -7.69 -6.52 11.49
N MET A 769 -7.53 -7.63 10.77
CA MET A 769 -7.72 -8.96 11.33
C MET A 769 -6.70 -9.29 12.42
N GLU A 770 -5.42 -8.95 12.20
CA GLU A 770 -4.36 -9.16 13.18
C GLU A 770 -4.60 -8.35 14.46
N SER A 771 -4.90 -7.07 14.34
CA SER A 771 -5.26 -6.23 15.49
C SER A 771 -6.50 -6.75 16.22
N PHE A 772 -7.49 -7.27 15.51
CA PHE A 772 -8.69 -7.86 16.08
C PHE A 772 -8.36 -9.11 16.90
N GLY A 773 -7.56 -10.03 16.35
CA GLY A 773 -7.04 -11.21 17.05
C GLY A 773 -6.28 -10.84 18.33
N LYS A 774 -5.31 -9.92 18.24
CA LYS A 774 -4.54 -9.42 19.39
C LYS A 774 -5.42 -8.80 20.48
N CYS A 775 -6.47 -8.07 20.10
CA CYS A 775 -7.43 -7.54 21.06
C CYS A 775 -8.17 -8.66 21.81
N ILE A 776 -8.60 -9.71 21.11
CA ILE A 776 -9.28 -10.87 21.71
C ILE A 776 -8.34 -11.58 22.69
N GLU A 777 -7.10 -11.86 22.28
CA GLU A 777 -6.08 -12.51 23.11
C GLU A 777 -5.80 -11.71 24.38
N PHE A 778 -5.58 -10.40 24.24
CA PHE A 778 -5.30 -9.51 25.36
C PHE A 778 -6.45 -9.46 26.37
N LEU A 779 -7.69 -9.43 25.90
CA LEU A 779 -8.89 -9.31 26.75
C LEU A 779 -9.35 -10.66 27.32
N GLY A 780 -9.02 -11.77 26.67
CA GLY A 780 -9.36 -13.13 27.10
C GLY A 780 -10.85 -13.47 27.01
N ARG A 781 -11.29 -14.40 27.87
CA ARG A 781 -12.62 -15.06 27.86
C ARG A 781 -13.85 -14.14 27.96
N GLY A 782 -13.66 -12.86 28.28
CA GLY A 782 -14.73 -11.86 28.39
C GLY A 782 -14.86 -10.95 27.18
N SER A 783 -14.01 -11.11 26.15
CA SER A 783 -13.93 -10.18 25.03
C SER A 783 -15.12 -10.28 24.07
N LEU A 784 -15.76 -11.45 23.94
CA LEU A 784 -16.90 -11.64 23.05
C LEU A 784 -18.09 -12.24 23.79
N ASN A 785 -19.27 -11.63 23.62
CA ASN A 785 -20.54 -12.25 24.01
C ASN A 785 -21.09 -13.16 22.89
N ALA A 786 -22.17 -13.91 23.18
CA ALA A 786 -22.72 -14.87 22.23
C ALA A 786 -23.17 -14.27 20.88
N ASN A 787 -23.74 -13.05 20.88
CA ASN A 787 -24.15 -12.39 19.64
C ASN A 787 -22.91 -11.95 18.85
N GLN A 788 -21.90 -11.41 19.53
CA GLN A 788 -20.64 -11.01 18.91
C GLN A 788 -19.90 -12.21 18.31
N MET A 789 -19.87 -13.35 18.99
CA MET A 789 -19.33 -14.59 18.41
C MET A 789 -20.07 -14.99 17.12
N GLN A 790 -21.39 -14.86 17.08
CA GLN A 790 -22.17 -15.16 15.87
C GLN A 790 -21.82 -14.19 14.71
N GLU A 791 -21.66 -12.90 15.00
CA GLU A 791 -21.26 -11.89 14.00
C GLU A 791 -19.84 -12.15 13.46
N VAL A 792 -18.89 -12.48 14.34
CA VAL A 792 -17.52 -12.86 13.96
C VAL A 792 -17.55 -14.13 13.10
N GLY A 793 -18.29 -15.17 13.51
CA GLY A 793 -18.43 -16.39 12.73
C GLY A 793 -19.06 -16.16 11.35
N THR A 794 -20.02 -15.24 11.24
CA THR A 794 -20.60 -14.87 9.94
C THR A 794 -19.56 -14.17 9.05
N THR A 795 -18.82 -13.22 9.63
CA THR A 795 -17.77 -12.49 8.92
C THR A 795 -16.69 -13.42 8.38
N LEU A 796 -16.14 -14.31 9.23
CA LEU A 796 -15.14 -15.29 8.80
C LEU A 796 -15.68 -16.26 7.74
N ASN A 797 -16.96 -16.62 7.82
CA ASN A 797 -17.60 -17.46 6.81
C ASN A 797 -17.65 -16.77 5.43
N ASP A 798 -17.98 -15.48 5.40
CA ASP A 798 -18.00 -14.70 4.15
C ASP A 798 -16.59 -14.59 3.55
N MET A 799 -15.56 -14.42 4.38
CA MET A 799 -14.16 -14.39 3.94
C MET A 799 -13.70 -15.71 3.32
N PHE A 800 -14.12 -16.86 3.87
CA PHE A 800 -13.88 -18.16 3.23
C PHE A 800 -14.52 -18.25 1.84
N GLU A 801 -15.77 -17.80 1.68
CA GLU A 801 -16.43 -17.86 0.37
C GLU A 801 -15.74 -16.92 -0.64
N GLN A 802 -15.20 -15.78 -0.20
CA GLN A 802 -14.38 -14.91 -1.04
C GLN A 802 -13.07 -15.58 -1.46
N HIS A 803 -12.36 -16.25 -0.55
CA HIS A 803 -11.16 -17.04 -0.86
C HIS A 803 -11.44 -18.06 -1.97
N TYR A 804 -12.52 -18.84 -1.83
CA TYR A 804 -12.90 -19.81 -2.87
C TYR A 804 -13.28 -19.17 -4.21
N LYS A 805 -13.91 -18.00 -4.17
CA LYS A 805 -14.26 -17.24 -5.37
C LYS A 805 -12.99 -16.75 -6.09
N ARG A 806 -12.05 -16.14 -5.37
CA ARG A 806 -10.76 -15.68 -5.91
C ARG A 806 -9.95 -16.84 -6.51
N GLN A 807 -9.89 -17.98 -5.82
CA GLN A 807 -9.27 -19.20 -6.35
C GLN A 807 -9.90 -19.63 -7.69
N GLN A 808 -11.23 -19.57 -7.82
CA GLN A 808 -11.92 -19.87 -9.08
C GLN A 808 -11.61 -18.83 -10.16
N GLU A 809 -11.63 -17.54 -9.83
CA GLU A 809 -11.32 -16.45 -10.76
C GLU A 809 -9.91 -16.60 -11.34
N ARG A 810 -8.90 -16.88 -10.51
CA ARG A 810 -7.53 -17.18 -10.98
C ARG A 810 -7.49 -18.36 -11.96
N GLN A 811 -8.28 -19.41 -11.73
CA GLN A 811 -8.39 -20.56 -12.64
C GLN A 811 -9.10 -20.22 -13.97
N GLU A 812 -9.98 -19.22 -13.98
CA GLU A 812 -10.61 -18.71 -15.19
C GLU A 812 -9.66 -17.80 -15.96
N GLN A 813 -8.86 -16.97 -15.27
CA GLN A 813 -7.85 -16.11 -15.87
C GLN A 813 -6.76 -16.92 -16.61
N ARG A 814 -6.33 -18.05 -16.06
CA ARG A 814 -5.39 -19.00 -16.73
C ARG A 814 -5.91 -19.59 -18.05
N LYS A 815 -7.20 -19.42 -18.36
CA LYS A 815 -7.82 -19.88 -19.62
C LYS A 815 -7.95 -18.76 -20.66
N ASP A 816 -7.60 -17.52 -20.32
CA ASP A 816 -7.61 -16.39 -21.24
C ASP A 816 -6.58 -16.59 -22.37
N GLU A 817 -6.86 -16.06 -23.55
CA GLU A 817 -5.97 -16.18 -24.72
C GLU A 817 -4.67 -15.38 -24.58
N ASP A 818 -4.66 -14.39 -23.68
CA ASP A 818 -3.47 -13.59 -23.35
C ASP A 818 -2.71 -14.15 -22.14
N TYR A 819 -3.05 -15.33 -21.64
CA TYR A 819 -2.28 -15.96 -20.57
C TYR A 819 -0.82 -16.21 -21.03
N ASP A 820 0.12 -15.65 -20.28
CA ASP A 820 1.56 -15.81 -20.46
C ASP A 820 2.28 -15.95 -19.11
N ASP A 821 3.60 -16.17 -19.14
CA ASP A 821 4.38 -16.42 -17.93
C ASP A 821 4.36 -15.22 -16.95
N ILE A 822 4.20 -13.97 -17.44
CA ILE A 822 4.13 -12.78 -16.59
C ILE A 822 2.75 -12.67 -15.93
N VAL A 823 1.68 -13.05 -16.64
CA VAL A 823 0.35 -13.16 -16.03
C VAL A 823 0.35 -14.25 -14.95
N GLU A 824 1.02 -15.39 -15.15
CA GLU A 824 1.14 -16.41 -14.09
C GLU A 824 1.89 -15.89 -12.86
N GLU A 825 2.94 -15.09 -13.03
CA GLU A 825 3.64 -14.44 -11.91
C GLU A 825 2.66 -13.57 -11.09
N GLY A 826 1.88 -12.68 -11.72
CA GLY A 826 0.89 -11.88 -11.00
C GLY A 826 -0.26 -12.68 -10.37
N LEU A 827 -0.71 -13.77 -11.02
CA LEU A 827 -1.70 -14.68 -10.44
C LEU A 827 -1.15 -15.47 -9.23
N GLN A 828 0.16 -15.64 -9.15
CA GLN A 828 0.81 -16.25 -7.99
C GLN A 828 0.91 -15.24 -6.84
N ASP A 829 1.23 -13.98 -7.13
CA ASP A 829 1.22 -12.91 -6.13
C ASP A 829 -0.20 -12.75 -5.52
N GLU A 830 -1.25 -12.73 -6.36
CA GLU A 830 -2.66 -12.75 -5.89
C GLU A 830 -3.01 -14.01 -5.05
N ASP A 831 -2.37 -15.16 -5.32
CA ASP A 831 -2.57 -16.39 -4.53
C ASP A 831 -1.89 -16.29 -3.18
N ASP A 832 -0.67 -15.74 -3.13
CA ASP A 832 0.11 -15.56 -1.93
C ASP A 832 -0.60 -14.58 -0.95
N ASP A 833 -1.17 -13.48 -1.45
CA ASP A 833 -1.98 -12.54 -0.65
C ASP A 833 -3.25 -13.21 -0.07
N ASP A 834 -3.92 -14.03 -0.87
CA ASP A 834 -5.13 -14.75 -0.49
C ASP A 834 -4.84 -15.86 0.52
N VAL A 835 -3.69 -16.53 0.40
CA VAL A 835 -3.19 -17.49 1.40
C VAL A 835 -2.83 -16.77 2.69
N TYR A 836 -2.24 -15.58 2.63
CA TYR A 836 -1.93 -14.82 3.82
C TYR A 836 -3.21 -14.31 4.52
N LEU A 837 -4.25 -13.91 3.78
CA LEU A 837 -5.58 -13.67 4.36
C LEU A 837 -6.18 -14.92 5.02
N LEU A 838 -6.01 -16.09 4.41
CA LEU A 838 -6.43 -17.37 5.01
C LEU A 838 -5.69 -17.64 6.34
N SER A 839 -4.41 -17.27 6.43
CA SER A 839 -3.67 -17.33 7.70
C SER A 839 -4.29 -16.42 8.77
N LYS A 840 -4.73 -15.20 8.41
CA LYS A 840 -5.40 -14.29 9.34
C LYS A 840 -6.78 -14.79 9.80
N ILE A 841 -7.50 -15.55 8.95
CA ILE A 841 -8.70 -16.27 9.39
C ILE A 841 -8.33 -17.29 10.47
N SER A 842 -7.22 -18.01 10.28
CA SER A 842 -6.68 -18.95 11.27
C SER A 842 -6.30 -18.22 12.56
N ASP A 843 -5.62 -17.08 12.50
CA ASP A 843 -5.19 -16.29 13.67
C ASP A 843 -6.39 -15.83 14.52
N ILE A 844 -7.46 -15.33 13.90
CA ILE A 844 -8.68 -14.95 14.65
C ILE A 844 -9.32 -16.18 15.28
N LEU A 845 -9.36 -17.30 14.57
CA LEU A 845 -9.91 -18.54 15.11
C LEU A 845 -9.08 -19.07 16.29
N HIS A 846 -7.76 -19.03 16.16
CA HIS A 846 -6.78 -19.34 17.21
C HIS A 846 -7.04 -18.47 18.44
N ALA A 847 -7.08 -17.14 18.29
CA ALA A 847 -7.34 -16.20 19.36
C ALA A 847 -8.68 -16.49 20.08
N VAL A 848 -9.74 -16.76 19.31
CA VAL A 848 -11.07 -17.07 19.87
C VAL A 848 -11.07 -18.40 20.61
N LEU A 849 -10.53 -19.47 20.03
CA LEU A 849 -10.46 -20.79 20.65
C LEU A 849 -9.55 -20.77 21.90
N GLY A 850 -8.38 -20.14 21.82
CA GLY A 850 -7.41 -20.02 22.91
C GLY A 850 -7.96 -19.28 24.12
N THR A 851 -8.84 -18.29 23.90
CA THR A 851 -9.41 -17.48 24.98
C THR A 851 -10.75 -17.99 25.50
N HIS A 852 -11.59 -18.59 24.66
CA HIS A 852 -12.97 -18.98 25.01
C HIS A 852 -13.19 -20.50 25.08
N ALA A 853 -12.29 -21.31 24.50
CA ALA A 853 -12.32 -22.76 24.49
C ALA A 853 -13.70 -23.32 24.07
N ASP A 854 -14.35 -24.08 24.96
CA ASP A 854 -15.63 -24.75 24.72
C ASP A 854 -16.78 -23.79 24.36
N ILE A 855 -16.71 -22.53 24.78
CA ILE A 855 -17.74 -21.52 24.46
C ILE A 855 -17.71 -21.14 22.97
N ALA A 856 -16.56 -21.24 22.30
CA ALA A 856 -16.39 -20.86 20.90
C ALA A 856 -16.88 -21.93 19.90
N LEU A 857 -17.27 -23.12 20.36
CA LEU A 857 -17.68 -24.22 19.48
C LEU A 857 -18.83 -23.88 18.51
N PRO A 858 -19.88 -23.13 18.90
CA PRO A 858 -20.92 -22.73 17.94
C PRO A 858 -20.38 -21.89 16.77
N LEU A 859 -19.40 -21.01 17.02
CA LEU A 859 -18.72 -20.25 15.97
C LEU A 859 -17.92 -21.20 15.08
N PHE A 860 -17.14 -22.12 15.67
CA PHE A 860 -16.38 -23.12 14.91
C PHE A 860 -17.29 -23.97 14.01
N GLU A 861 -18.46 -24.38 14.51
CA GLU A 861 -19.45 -25.15 13.75
C GLU A 861 -20.03 -24.41 12.54
N MET A 862 -20.13 -23.07 12.61
CA MET A 862 -20.51 -22.26 11.44
C MET A 862 -19.45 -22.35 10.34
N LEU A 863 -18.16 -22.38 10.73
CA LEU A 863 -17.03 -22.42 9.80
C LEU A 863 -16.68 -23.83 9.32
N LEU A 864 -17.11 -24.87 10.04
CA LEU A 864 -16.71 -26.26 9.82
C LEU A 864 -16.81 -26.71 8.35
N ARG A 865 -17.90 -26.35 7.66
CA ARG A 865 -18.07 -26.71 6.24
C ARG A 865 -16.95 -26.14 5.37
N ASN A 866 -16.56 -24.89 5.63
CA ASN A 866 -15.52 -24.21 4.88
C ASN A 866 -14.13 -24.69 5.28
N ILE A 867 -13.86 -24.99 6.55
CA ILE A 867 -12.59 -25.59 6.97
C ILE A 867 -12.40 -26.97 6.31
N VAL A 868 -13.44 -27.80 6.27
CA VAL A 868 -13.38 -29.15 5.65
C VAL A 868 -13.14 -29.09 4.14
N ARG A 869 -13.60 -28.03 3.45
CA ARG A 869 -13.37 -27.83 2.01
C ARG A 869 -11.90 -27.61 1.65
N LEU A 870 -11.04 -27.26 2.61
CA LEU A 870 -9.60 -27.04 2.42
C LEU A 870 -8.78 -28.34 2.41
N LEU A 871 -9.25 -29.37 3.10
CA LEU A 871 -8.50 -30.61 3.36
C LEU A 871 -8.30 -31.58 2.18
N PRO A 872 -9.16 -31.65 1.14
CA PRO A 872 -9.00 -32.62 0.06
C PRO A 872 -7.65 -32.54 -0.67
N ASN A 873 -7.15 -33.69 -1.15
CA ASN A 873 -5.84 -33.79 -1.81
C ASN A 873 -5.74 -33.07 -3.17
N ASP A 874 -6.87 -32.67 -3.76
CA ASP A 874 -6.95 -31.89 -4.99
C ASP A 874 -6.86 -30.37 -4.75
N LYS A 875 -6.83 -29.94 -3.48
CA LYS A 875 -6.58 -28.54 -3.10
C LYS A 875 -5.10 -28.17 -3.12
N PRO A 876 -4.74 -26.88 -3.18
CA PRO A 876 -3.38 -26.41 -2.91
C PRO A 876 -2.85 -26.89 -1.56
N TRP A 877 -1.53 -26.96 -1.41
CA TRP A 877 -0.92 -27.40 -0.15
C TRP A 877 -1.15 -26.37 0.97
N THR A 878 -1.23 -25.09 0.62
CA THR A 878 -1.53 -23.97 1.54
C THR A 878 -2.92 -24.11 2.15
N ASP A 879 -3.96 -24.38 1.34
CA ASP A 879 -5.31 -24.71 1.83
C ASP A 879 -5.25 -25.85 2.85
N ARG A 880 -4.59 -26.96 2.50
CA ARG A 880 -4.50 -28.14 3.38
C ARG A 880 -3.78 -27.81 4.68
N GLN A 881 -2.67 -27.07 4.62
CA GLN A 881 -1.92 -26.63 5.80
C GLN A 881 -2.83 -25.86 6.75
N TRP A 882 -3.45 -24.76 6.29
CA TRP A 882 -4.28 -23.92 7.15
C TRP A 882 -5.54 -24.63 7.65
N GLY A 883 -6.14 -25.47 6.80
CA GLY A 883 -7.25 -26.32 7.24
C GLY A 883 -6.86 -27.27 8.38
N ILE A 884 -5.63 -27.80 8.36
CA ILE A 884 -5.09 -28.62 9.46
C ILE A 884 -4.84 -27.75 10.69
N CYS A 885 -4.16 -26.60 10.56
CA CYS A 885 -3.88 -25.69 11.68
C CYS A 885 -5.15 -25.32 12.47
N MET A 886 -6.26 -25.02 11.78
CA MET A 886 -7.54 -24.71 12.43
C MET A 886 -8.12 -25.87 13.23
N PHE A 887 -7.86 -27.12 12.82
CA PHE A 887 -8.22 -28.30 13.61
C PHE A 887 -7.22 -28.57 14.74
N ASP A 888 -5.95 -28.21 14.56
CA ASP A 888 -4.95 -28.28 15.63
C ASP A 888 -5.35 -27.39 16.82
N ASP A 889 -5.76 -26.15 16.55
CA ASP A 889 -6.26 -25.22 17.57
C ASP A 889 -7.51 -25.76 18.29
N LEU A 890 -8.43 -26.38 17.53
CA LEU A 890 -9.60 -27.02 18.12
C LEU A 890 -9.18 -28.13 19.11
N ILE A 891 -8.19 -28.95 18.75
CA ILE A 891 -7.70 -30.04 19.59
C ILE A 891 -6.97 -29.49 20.81
N GLU A 892 -6.12 -28.49 20.62
CA GLU A 892 -5.31 -27.90 21.69
C GLU A 892 -6.18 -27.21 22.75
N PHE A 893 -7.10 -26.35 22.32
CA PHE A 893 -7.87 -25.52 23.24
C PHE A 893 -9.18 -26.15 23.70
N CYS A 894 -9.79 -27.06 22.93
CA CYS A 894 -11.03 -27.76 23.33
C CYS A 894 -10.79 -29.20 23.81
N GLY A 895 -9.55 -29.72 23.68
CA GLY A 895 -9.11 -30.99 24.25
C GLY A 895 -10.05 -32.16 23.90
N PRO A 896 -10.60 -32.89 24.90
CA PRO A 896 -11.48 -34.03 24.64
C PRO A 896 -12.75 -33.71 23.83
N ILE A 897 -13.22 -32.47 23.77
CA ILE A 897 -14.44 -32.15 23.02
C ILE A 897 -14.20 -32.29 21.50
N ALA A 898 -12.98 -32.02 21.02
CA ALA A 898 -12.62 -32.11 19.61
C ALA A 898 -12.88 -33.49 18.99
N TRP A 899 -12.97 -34.55 19.80
CA TRP A 899 -13.29 -35.92 19.36
C TRP A 899 -14.63 -36.04 18.61
N GLN A 900 -15.57 -35.11 18.85
CA GLN A 900 -16.84 -35.09 18.12
C GLN A 900 -16.68 -34.77 16.62
N TYR A 901 -15.58 -34.12 16.24
CA TYR A 901 -15.27 -33.74 14.86
C TYR A 901 -14.22 -34.63 14.19
N LYS A 902 -13.80 -35.72 14.86
CA LYS A 902 -12.69 -36.58 14.41
C LYS A 902 -12.83 -37.11 12.97
N ASP A 903 -14.05 -37.32 12.51
CA ASP A 903 -14.34 -37.89 11.19
C ASP A 903 -13.99 -36.91 10.05
N TYR A 904 -13.80 -35.63 10.38
CA TYR A 904 -13.41 -34.59 9.43
C TYR A 904 -11.89 -34.47 9.27
N PHE A 905 -11.11 -34.63 10.35
CA PHE A 905 -9.69 -34.27 10.35
C PHE A 905 -8.72 -35.44 10.57
N LEU A 906 -9.09 -36.51 11.29
CA LEU A 906 -8.12 -37.57 11.65
C LEU A 906 -7.54 -38.28 10.41
N GLY A 907 -8.41 -38.64 9.46
CA GLY A 907 -8.00 -39.29 8.22
C GLY A 907 -7.06 -38.41 7.39
N PRO A 908 -7.47 -37.17 7.05
CA PRO A 908 -6.62 -36.21 6.35
C PRO A 908 -5.29 -35.94 7.05
N MET A 909 -5.28 -35.67 8.36
CA MET A 909 -4.04 -35.42 9.12
C MET A 909 -3.09 -36.62 9.08
N LEU A 910 -3.59 -37.85 9.28
CA LEU A 910 -2.75 -39.05 9.23
C LEU A 910 -2.14 -39.26 7.85
N GLN A 911 -2.90 -39.00 6.79
CA GLN A 911 -2.40 -39.05 5.42
C GLN A 911 -1.33 -37.97 5.17
N ASN A 912 -1.57 -36.76 5.65
CA ASN A 912 -0.76 -35.58 5.39
C ASN A 912 0.55 -35.52 6.19
N LEU A 913 0.74 -36.40 7.19
CA LEU A 913 2.07 -36.66 7.77
C LEU A 913 3.12 -37.06 6.72
N CYS A 914 2.71 -37.65 5.60
CA CYS A 914 3.58 -38.04 4.49
C CYS A 914 3.40 -37.14 3.24
N ASP A 915 2.87 -35.91 3.39
CA ASP A 915 2.71 -34.96 2.28
C ASP A 915 4.08 -34.55 1.70
N ARG A 916 4.08 -34.05 0.47
CA ARG A 916 5.28 -33.54 -0.21
C ARG A 916 5.70 -32.18 0.35
N SER A 917 4.75 -31.31 0.69
CA SER A 917 5.01 -30.03 1.36
C SER A 917 5.48 -30.28 2.80
N ALA A 918 6.52 -29.58 3.22
CA ALA A 918 7.03 -29.67 4.58
C ALA A 918 6.06 -29.04 5.58
N GLU A 919 5.42 -27.94 5.19
CA GLU A 919 4.47 -27.16 5.95
C GLU A 919 3.21 -27.98 6.28
N VAL A 920 2.68 -28.74 5.31
CA VAL A 920 1.55 -29.66 5.53
C VAL A 920 1.93 -30.80 6.49
N ARG A 921 3.16 -31.33 6.37
CA ARG A 921 3.68 -32.34 7.31
C ARG A 921 3.85 -31.76 8.72
N GLN A 922 4.35 -30.53 8.82
CA GLN A 922 4.54 -29.82 10.08
C GLN A 922 3.21 -29.64 10.81
N ALA A 923 2.20 -29.09 10.16
CA ALA A 923 0.85 -28.93 10.73
C ALA A 923 0.28 -30.29 11.17
N SER A 924 0.37 -31.32 10.31
CA SER A 924 -0.14 -32.66 10.65
C SER A 924 0.59 -33.27 11.86
N ALA A 925 1.91 -33.07 11.95
CA ALA A 925 2.72 -33.54 13.07
C ALA A 925 2.34 -32.82 14.37
N TYR A 926 2.21 -31.49 14.31
CA TYR A 926 1.74 -30.66 15.42
C TYR A 926 0.40 -31.16 15.96
N GLY A 927 -0.59 -31.37 15.06
CA GLY A 927 -1.90 -31.94 15.37
C GLY A 927 -1.83 -33.23 16.17
N PHE A 928 -1.03 -34.22 15.75
CA PHE A 928 -0.86 -35.46 16.51
C PHE A 928 -0.15 -35.25 17.85
N GLY A 929 0.76 -34.28 17.94
CA GLY A 929 1.38 -33.86 19.19
C GLY A 929 0.38 -33.30 20.19
N VAL A 930 -0.47 -32.34 19.77
CA VAL A 930 -1.51 -31.77 20.62
C VAL A 930 -2.64 -32.74 20.92
N MET A 931 -2.97 -33.69 20.03
CA MET A 931 -3.87 -34.81 20.35
C MET A 931 -3.35 -35.63 21.53
N GLY A 932 -2.04 -35.91 21.56
CA GLY A 932 -1.40 -36.64 22.66
C GLY A 932 -1.38 -35.85 23.97
N LYS A 933 -1.10 -34.55 23.90
CA LYS A 933 -0.98 -33.65 25.06
C LYS A 933 -2.35 -33.25 25.66
N CYS A 934 -3.29 -32.86 24.80
CA CYS A 934 -4.54 -32.18 25.17
C CYS A 934 -5.81 -33.00 24.88
N GLY A 935 -5.79 -33.91 23.89
CA GLY A 935 -6.99 -34.61 23.41
C GLY A 935 -7.60 -35.62 24.39
N GLY A 936 -6.82 -36.13 25.34
CA GLY A 936 -7.27 -37.09 26.36
C GLY A 936 -7.36 -38.55 25.86
N PRO A 937 -7.80 -39.49 26.72
CA PRO A 937 -7.60 -40.94 26.50
C PRO A 937 -8.23 -41.51 25.22
N GLN A 938 -9.28 -40.88 24.71
CA GLN A 938 -9.99 -41.32 23.50
C GLN A 938 -9.17 -41.15 22.21
N PHE A 939 -8.22 -40.20 22.16
CA PHE A 939 -7.32 -40.03 21.03
C PHE A 939 -6.13 -41.00 21.05
N ALA A 940 -5.90 -41.72 22.15
CA ALA A 940 -4.76 -42.62 22.29
C ALA A 940 -4.62 -43.62 21.13
N PRO A 941 -5.70 -44.28 20.62
CA PRO A 941 -5.57 -45.17 19.46
C PRO A 941 -5.03 -44.47 18.20
N ALA A 942 -5.50 -43.25 17.92
CA ALA A 942 -5.06 -42.47 16.76
C ALA A 942 -3.60 -42.01 16.92
N CYS A 943 -3.20 -41.54 18.10
CA CYS A 943 -1.82 -41.19 18.40
C CYS A 943 -0.87 -42.39 18.22
N LEU A 944 -1.27 -43.58 18.68
CA LEU A 944 -0.47 -44.80 18.52
C LEU A 944 -0.33 -45.22 17.06
N GLU A 945 -1.36 -45.03 16.24
CA GLU A 945 -1.32 -45.28 14.80
C GLU A 945 -0.39 -44.30 14.07
N ALA A 946 -0.28 -43.06 14.55
CA ALA A 946 0.59 -42.05 13.96
C ALA A 946 2.08 -42.23 14.28
N VAL A 947 2.46 -42.81 15.44
CA VAL A 947 3.88 -42.95 15.85
C VAL A 947 4.77 -43.62 14.80
N PRO A 948 4.39 -44.75 14.16
CA PRO A 948 5.19 -45.34 13.08
C PRO A 948 5.33 -44.44 11.85
N VAL A 949 4.30 -43.65 11.53
CA VAL A 949 4.30 -42.72 10.40
C VAL A 949 5.23 -41.54 10.69
N LEU A 950 5.10 -40.93 11.88
CA LEU A 950 6.00 -39.87 12.37
C LEU A 950 7.46 -40.34 12.36
N THR A 951 7.72 -41.55 12.87
CA THR A 951 9.06 -42.15 12.87
C THR A 951 9.62 -42.27 11.45
N LYS A 952 8.80 -42.64 10.47
CA LYS A 952 9.21 -42.74 9.06
C LYS A 952 9.58 -41.37 8.49
N VAL A 953 8.84 -40.32 8.82
CA VAL A 953 9.11 -38.94 8.38
C VAL A 953 10.44 -38.46 8.95
N ILE A 954 10.66 -38.66 10.25
CA ILE A 954 11.89 -38.25 10.95
C ILE A 954 13.12 -38.94 10.36
N MET A 955 12.99 -40.22 9.99
CA MET A 955 14.09 -41.04 9.48
C MET A 955 14.26 -40.95 7.94
N GLN A 956 13.48 -40.11 7.26
CA GLN A 956 13.58 -39.98 5.80
C GLN A 956 14.91 -39.32 5.39
N PRO A 957 15.54 -39.75 4.28
CA PRO A 957 16.67 -39.01 3.71
C PRO A 957 16.28 -37.56 3.42
N GLY A 958 17.11 -36.60 3.85
CA GLY A 958 16.84 -35.17 3.69
C GLY A 958 15.93 -34.54 4.75
N ALA A 959 15.48 -35.30 5.78
CA ALA A 959 14.59 -34.80 6.82
C ALA A 959 15.16 -33.59 7.60
N ARG A 960 16.49 -33.50 7.72
CA ARG A 960 17.21 -32.41 8.40
C ARG A 960 17.78 -31.35 7.44
N GLU A 961 17.38 -31.36 6.17
CA GLU A 961 17.66 -30.25 5.24
C GLU A 961 16.84 -29.02 5.64
N LYS A 962 17.32 -27.82 5.29
CA LYS A 962 16.75 -26.54 5.75
C LYS A 962 15.24 -26.46 5.49
N GLU A 963 14.78 -26.96 4.35
CA GLU A 963 13.39 -26.91 3.90
C GLU A 963 12.48 -27.88 4.68
N ASN A 964 13.03 -28.94 5.29
CA ASN A 964 12.27 -29.98 5.99
C ASN A 964 12.43 -29.94 7.50
N LEU A 965 13.32 -29.09 8.01
CA LEU A 965 13.80 -29.12 9.39
C LEU A 965 12.67 -28.90 10.39
N ASN A 966 11.87 -27.83 10.25
CA ASN A 966 10.73 -27.55 11.14
C ASN A 966 9.69 -28.67 11.17
N ALA A 967 9.37 -29.25 10.02
CA ALA A 967 8.44 -30.39 9.93
C ALA A 967 8.97 -31.62 10.67
N THR A 968 10.27 -31.89 10.57
CA THR A 968 10.94 -32.99 11.26
C THR A 968 11.01 -32.75 12.76
N GLU A 969 11.32 -31.53 13.20
CA GLU A 969 11.35 -31.17 14.62
C GLU A 969 9.96 -31.28 15.26
N ASN A 970 8.92 -30.80 14.58
CA ASN A 970 7.53 -30.99 15.00
C ASN A 970 7.15 -32.48 15.07
N ALA A 971 7.61 -33.32 14.13
CA ALA A 971 7.39 -34.77 14.19
C ALA A 971 8.07 -35.43 15.40
N ILE A 972 9.32 -35.02 15.73
CA ILE A 972 10.02 -35.47 16.93
C ILE A 972 9.24 -35.05 18.18
N ALA A 973 8.77 -33.81 18.22
CA ALA A 973 8.04 -33.28 19.34
C ALA A 973 6.66 -33.93 19.50
N ALA A 974 5.97 -34.26 18.40
CA ALA A 974 4.75 -35.03 18.41
C ALA A 974 4.94 -36.41 19.06
N VAL A 975 5.98 -37.15 18.66
CA VAL A 975 6.33 -38.43 19.31
C VAL A 975 6.65 -38.21 20.79
N THR A 976 7.36 -37.13 21.14
CA THR A 976 7.68 -36.76 22.53
C THR A 976 6.41 -36.53 23.36
N LYS A 977 5.47 -35.72 22.87
CA LYS A 977 4.18 -35.42 23.52
C LYS A 977 3.37 -36.73 23.71
N ILE A 978 3.27 -37.57 22.68
CA ILE A 978 2.57 -38.86 22.77
C ILE A 978 3.24 -39.78 23.79
N MET A 979 4.58 -39.87 23.78
CA MET A 979 5.33 -40.64 24.75
C MET A 979 5.07 -40.15 26.18
N LYS A 980 5.15 -38.84 26.43
CA LYS A 980 4.97 -38.25 27.76
C LYS A 980 3.58 -38.52 28.33
N HIS A 981 2.53 -38.38 27.51
CA HIS A 981 1.14 -38.41 27.96
C HIS A 981 0.44 -39.78 27.80
N HIS A 982 0.98 -40.70 26.98
CA HIS A 982 0.42 -42.03 26.73
C HIS A 982 1.40 -43.20 26.98
N GLN A 983 2.32 -43.05 27.94
CA GLN A 983 3.35 -44.05 28.29
C GLN A 983 2.83 -45.49 28.46
N ALA A 984 1.64 -45.64 29.06
CA ALA A 984 1.05 -46.96 29.33
C ALA A 984 0.69 -47.76 28.07
N SER A 985 0.59 -47.08 26.93
CA SER A 985 0.21 -47.66 25.64
C SER A 985 1.40 -47.90 24.70
N LEU A 986 2.62 -47.54 25.12
CA LEU A 986 3.84 -47.61 24.32
C LEU A 986 4.92 -48.49 24.97
N ASN A 987 5.74 -49.13 24.14
CA ASN A 987 6.95 -49.80 24.63
C ASN A 987 8.08 -48.80 24.83
N MET A 988 8.11 -48.15 26.00
CA MET A 988 9.08 -47.12 26.35
C MET A 988 10.54 -47.60 26.24
N ALA A 989 10.80 -48.89 26.44
CA ALA A 989 12.15 -49.46 26.35
C ALA A 989 12.68 -49.51 24.90
N GLU A 990 11.79 -49.59 23.91
CA GLU A 990 12.15 -49.63 22.48
C GLU A 990 12.19 -48.24 21.86
N ILE A 991 11.25 -47.36 22.21
CA ILE A 991 11.11 -46.06 21.54
C ILE A 991 12.05 -44.98 22.09
N VAL A 992 12.36 -44.97 23.40
CA VAL A 992 13.24 -43.95 24.01
C VAL A 992 14.65 -43.91 23.40
N PRO A 993 15.34 -45.04 23.14
CA PRO A 993 16.65 -45.02 22.49
C PRO A 993 16.60 -44.45 21.07
N VAL A 994 15.54 -44.77 20.32
CA VAL A 994 15.34 -44.26 18.95
C VAL A 994 15.07 -42.76 18.99
N TRP A 995 14.16 -42.32 19.87
CA TRP A 995 13.86 -40.91 20.08
C TRP A 995 15.10 -40.09 20.46
N PHE A 996 15.94 -40.61 21.37
CA PHE A 996 17.16 -39.93 21.79
C PHE A 996 18.15 -39.75 20.63
N SER A 997 18.17 -40.67 19.66
CA SER A 997 19.02 -40.55 18.46
C SER A 997 18.59 -39.44 17.50
N TRP A 998 17.37 -38.92 17.65
CA TRP A 998 16.89 -37.82 16.82
C TRP A 998 17.32 -36.46 17.34
N LEU A 999 17.74 -36.34 18.62
CA LEU A 999 18.18 -35.07 19.19
C LEU A 999 19.56 -34.66 18.69
N PRO A 1000 19.87 -33.35 18.59
CA PRO A 1000 19.15 -32.20 19.16
C PRO A 1000 18.00 -31.63 18.30
N VAL A 1001 17.18 -30.79 18.91
CA VAL A 1001 16.15 -29.94 18.25
C VAL A 1001 16.45 -28.49 18.62
N THR A 1002 16.52 -27.61 17.62
CA THR A 1002 17.09 -26.26 17.81
C THR A 1002 16.37 -25.14 17.08
N GLU A 1003 15.61 -25.42 16.01
CA GLU A 1003 14.95 -24.36 15.23
C GLU A 1003 13.60 -24.00 15.83
N ASP A 1004 12.76 -25.00 16.11
CA ASP A 1004 11.45 -24.78 16.70
C ASP A 1004 11.57 -24.65 18.23
N LYS A 1005 11.64 -23.40 18.72
CA LYS A 1005 11.85 -23.08 20.13
C LYS A 1005 10.70 -23.53 21.04
N GLU A 1006 9.47 -23.51 20.54
CA GLU A 1006 8.31 -23.96 21.31
C GLU A 1006 8.37 -25.48 21.51
N GLU A 1007 8.58 -26.21 20.41
CA GLU A 1007 8.68 -27.67 20.44
C GLU A 1007 9.94 -28.16 21.16
N ALA A 1008 11.05 -27.44 21.05
CA ALA A 1008 12.25 -27.67 21.84
C ALA A 1008 11.91 -27.71 23.34
N GLY A 1009 11.15 -26.74 23.85
CA GLY A 1009 10.71 -26.72 25.25
C GLY A 1009 10.06 -28.03 25.69
N HIS A 1010 9.17 -28.60 24.89
CA HIS A 1010 8.52 -29.88 25.18
C HIS A 1010 9.47 -31.08 25.17
N ILE A 1011 10.40 -31.11 24.21
CA ILE A 1011 11.39 -32.18 24.04
C ILE A 1011 12.38 -32.20 25.21
N TYR A 1012 12.98 -31.05 25.54
CA TYR A 1012 13.97 -30.96 26.60
C TYR A 1012 13.34 -31.10 27.98
N ASP A 1013 12.10 -30.68 28.19
CA ASP A 1013 11.35 -30.97 29.43
C ASP A 1013 11.19 -32.48 29.65
N PHE A 1014 10.80 -33.21 28.60
CA PHE A 1014 10.68 -34.67 28.67
C PHE A 1014 12.05 -35.36 28.86
N LEU A 1015 13.11 -34.86 28.22
CA LEU A 1015 14.48 -35.34 28.49
C LEU A 1015 14.84 -35.16 29.97
N CYS A 1016 14.53 -34.01 30.55
CA CYS A 1016 14.77 -33.73 31.96
C CYS A 1016 13.97 -34.67 32.87
N ASP A 1017 12.71 -34.96 32.55
CA ASP A 1017 11.89 -35.92 33.30
C ASP A 1017 12.51 -37.33 33.30
N LEU A 1018 13.01 -37.80 32.15
CA LEU A 1018 13.68 -39.10 32.04
C LEU A 1018 14.98 -39.17 32.86
N VAL A 1019 15.78 -38.10 32.85
CA VAL A 1019 17.02 -38.02 33.63
C VAL A 1019 16.71 -37.96 35.13
N ALA A 1020 15.77 -37.10 35.54
CA ALA A 1020 15.38 -36.94 36.94
C ALA A 1020 14.79 -38.22 37.56
N THR A 1021 14.13 -39.05 36.75
CA THR A 1021 13.59 -40.35 37.17
C THR A 1021 14.64 -41.48 37.20
N ASN A 1022 15.92 -41.18 36.93
CA ASN A 1022 17.00 -42.15 36.79
C ASN A 1022 16.64 -43.28 35.79
N ASN A 1023 16.01 -42.92 34.67
CA ASN A 1023 15.56 -43.88 33.70
C ASN A 1023 16.75 -44.65 33.09
N ALA A 1024 16.81 -45.96 33.30
CA ALA A 1024 17.95 -46.78 32.88
C ALA A 1024 18.13 -46.85 31.35
N VAL A 1025 17.07 -46.58 30.58
CA VAL A 1025 17.09 -46.59 29.11
C VAL A 1025 17.74 -45.33 28.56
N ILE A 1026 17.44 -44.15 29.13
CA ILE A 1026 18.06 -42.88 28.67
C ILE A 1026 19.52 -42.76 29.14
N LEU A 1027 19.80 -43.11 30.40
CA LEU A 1027 21.15 -42.99 30.97
C LEU A 1027 22.11 -44.04 30.40
N GLY A 1028 21.59 -45.18 29.94
CA GLY A 1028 22.39 -46.32 29.48
C GLY A 1028 23.08 -47.05 30.63
N ALA A 1029 23.80 -48.13 30.31
CA ALA A 1029 24.48 -48.90 31.34
C ALA A 1029 25.60 -48.05 31.96
N ASN A 1030 25.62 -47.94 33.29
CA ASN A 1030 26.60 -47.11 34.03
C ASN A 1030 26.65 -45.63 33.57
N ASN A 1031 25.52 -45.06 33.15
CA ASN A 1031 25.42 -43.67 32.70
C ASN A 1031 26.26 -43.36 31.44
N GLU A 1032 26.49 -44.34 30.57
CA GLU A 1032 27.29 -44.19 29.35
C GLU A 1032 26.76 -43.13 28.36
N ASN A 1033 25.47 -42.81 28.41
CA ASN A 1033 24.86 -41.79 27.53
C ASN A 1033 24.96 -40.36 28.08
N LEU A 1034 25.44 -40.18 29.32
CA LEU A 1034 25.49 -38.86 29.97
C LEU A 1034 26.32 -37.82 29.19
N PRO A 1035 27.48 -38.15 28.57
CA PRO A 1035 28.18 -37.21 27.71
C PRO A 1035 27.35 -36.74 26.52
N ASN A 1036 26.58 -37.65 25.89
CA ASN A 1036 25.72 -37.30 24.75
C ASN A 1036 24.52 -36.43 25.21
N ILE A 1037 23.95 -36.71 26.38
CA ILE A 1037 22.91 -35.86 27.00
C ILE A 1037 23.44 -34.44 27.19
N LEU A 1038 24.67 -34.28 27.69
CA LEU A 1038 25.29 -32.97 27.84
C LEU A 1038 25.58 -32.29 26.49
N SER A 1039 25.98 -33.05 25.47
CA SER A 1039 26.18 -32.50 24.12
C SER A 1039 24.88 -31.97 23.52
N VAL A 1040 23.78 -32.70 23.69
CA VAL A 1040 22.44 -32.29 23.23
C VAL A 1040 21.98 -31.02 23.95
N ILE A 1041 22.17 -30.93 25.28
CA ILE A 1041 21.86 -29.71 26.05
C ILE A 1041 22.77 -28.54 25.64
N ALA A 1042 24.05 -28.80 25.38
CA ALA A 1042 25.00 -27.77 24.98
C ALA A 1042 24.66 -27.17 23.61
N GLU A 1043 24.24 -27.98 22.64
CA GLU A 1043 23.76 -27.48 21.34
C GLU A 1043 22.51 -26.61 21.53
N ALA A 1044 21.54 -27.03 22.37
CA ALA A 1044 20.34 -26.25 22.64
C ALA A 1044 20.66 -24.86 23.22
N PHE A 1045 21.66 -24.76 24.10
CA PHE A 1045 22.12 -23.47 24.62
C PHE A 1045 22.91 -22.66 23.60
N ALA A 1046 23.76 -23.30 22.80
CA ALA A 1046 24.54 -22.63 21.76
C ALA A 1046 23.65 -22.02 20.66
N ARG A 1047 22.50 -22.66 20.39
CA ARG A 1047 21.49 -22.21 19.43
C ARG A 1047 20.37 -21.39 20.05
N GLU A 1048 20.45 -21.08 21.36
CA GLU A 1048 19.42 -20.31 22.06
C GLU A 1048 18.00 -20.92 21.95
N ALA A 1049 17.91 -22.25 21.80
CA ALA A 1049 16.65 -22.97 21.58
C ALA A 1049 15.74 -22.98 22.83
N LEU A 1050 16.28 -22.62 24.00
CA LEU A 1050 15.59 -22.67 25.30
C LEU A 1050 15.47 -21.30 25.99
N THR A 1051 15.85 -20.20 25.34
CA THR A 1051 15.84 -18.86 25.96
C THR A 1051 14.45 -18.42 26.39
N ASP A 1052 13.42 -18.88 25.67
CA ASP A 1052 12.04 -18.44 25.85
C ASP A 1052 11.30 -19.30 26.88
N ASN A 1053 11.92 -20.39 27.36
CA ASN A 1053 11.37 -21.29 28.37
C ASN A 1053 12.30 -21.38 29.59
N GLU A 1054 12.19 -20.40 30.49
CA GLU A 1054 13.05 -20.26 31.67
C GLU A 1054 12.99 -21.50 32.60
N GLU A 1055 11.84 -22.16 32.70
CA GLU A 1055 11.68 -23.36 33.51
C GLU A 1055 12.53 -24.51 32.96
N VAL A 1056 12.41 -24.81 31.67
CA VAL A 1056 13.14 -25.90 31.01
C VAL A 1056 14.64 -25.57 30.93
N PHE A 1057 14.99 -24.32 30.63
CA PHE A 1057 16.37 -23.84 30.69
C PHE A 1057 17.00 -24.15 32.05
N ARG A 1058 16.29 -23.83 33.14
CA ARG A 1058 16.74 -24.09 34.51
C ARG A 1058 16.85 -25.59 34.83
N LYS A 1059 15.90 -26.42 34.37
CA LYS A 1059 15.97 -27.89 34.51
C LYS A 1059 17.22 -28.45 33.82
N CYS A 1060 17.49 -28.04 32.58
CA CYS A 1060 18.68 -28.41 31.85
C CYS A 1060 19.96 -27.94 32.55
N SER A 1061 20.03 -26.69 33.01
CA SER A 1061 21.19 -26.17 33.76
C SER A 1061 21.45 -26.94 35.06
N ASN A 1062 20.39 -27.39 35.75
CA ASN A 1062 20.53 -28.21 36.95
C ASN A 1062 21.16 -29.58 36.66
N ILE A 1063 20.80 -30.23 35.55
CA ILE A 1063 21.44 -31.48 35.11
C ILE A 1063 22.94 -31.23 34.86
N VAL A 1064 23.29 -30.16 34.14
CA VAL A 1064 24.69 -29.78 33.88
C VAL A 1064 25.46 -29.57 35.20
N ARG A 1065 24.83 -28.87 36.16
CA ARG A 1065 25.42 -28.61 37.48
C ARG A 1065 25.63 -29.87 38.31
N GLU A 1066 24.70 -30.83 38.24
CA GLU A 1066 24.86 -32.13 38.90
C GLU A 1066 26.04 -32.92 38.34
N VAL A 1067 26.24 -32.90 37.01
CA VAL A 1067 27.42 -33.54 36.40
C VAL A 1067 28.70 -32.79 36.73
N GLN A 1068 28.68 -31.45 36.76
CA GLN A 1068 29.82 -30.61 37.15
C GLN A 1068 30.32 -30.91 38.56
N ASN A 1069 29.42 -31.26 39.49
CA ASN A 1069 29.78 -31.61 40.87
C ASN A 1069 30.59 -32.93 40.97
N ASN A 1070 30.64 -33.73 39.90
CA ASN A 1070 31.48 -34.93 39.80
C ASN A 1070 32.68 -34.66 38.88
N ASN A 1071 33.81 -34.27 39.45
CA ASN A 1071 35.01 -33.85 38.71
C ASN A 1071 35.51 -34.87 37.67
N GLU A 1072 35.44 -36.18 37.95
CA GLU A 1072 35.91 -37.21 37.02
C GLU A 1072 34.95 -37.35 35.83
N LEU A 1073 33.64 -37.33 36.10
CA LEU A 1073 32.60 -37.44 35.09
C LEU A 1073 32.50 -36.17 34.23
N TRP A 1074 32.63 -35.00 34.86
CA TRP A 1074 32.67 -33.70 34.20
C TRP A 1074 33.85 -33.61 33.22
N ALA A 1075 35.06 -33.98 33.66
CA ALA A 1075 36.23 -34.00 32.80
C ALA A 1075 36.05 -34.95 31.61
N LEU A 1076 35.45 -36.13 31.82
CA LEU A 1076 35.15 -37.08 30.76
C LEU A 1076 34.16 -36.50 29.74
N CYS A 1077 33.09 -35.85 30.20
CA CYS A 1077 32.08 -35.25 29.32
C CYS A 1077 32.66 -34.08 28.51
N LEU A 1078 33.44 -33.19 29.14
CA LEU A 1078 34.07 -32.05 28.46
C LEU A 1078 35.00 -32.48 27.32
N THR A 1079 35.70 -33.62 27.44
CA THR A 1079 36.59 -34.10 26.36
C THR A 1079 35.84 -34.49 25.08
N GLN A 1080 34.51 -34.64 25.14
CA GLN A 1080 33.67 -35.00 24.01
C GLN A 1080 32.95 -33.79 23.38
N LEU A 1081 33.09 -32.60 23.97
CA LEU A 1081 32.44 -31.36 23.52
C LEU A 1081 33.44 -30.44 22.80
N ASN A 1082 32.97 -29.73 21.77
CA ASN A 1082 33.76 -28.69 21.11
C ASN A 1082 33.84 -27.40 21.97
N GLU A 1083 34.67 -26.44 21.58
CA GLU A 1083 34.86 -25.20 22.35
C GLU A 1083 33.57 -24.37 22.49
N GLU A 1084 32.74 -24.35 21.44
CA GLU A 1084 31.45 -23.63 21.41
C GLU A 1084 30.46 -24.20 22.45
N HIS A 1085 30.31 -25.53 22.49
CA HIS A 1085 29.49 -26.24 23.47
C HIS A 1085 29.98 -26.04 24.90
N GLN A 1086 31.30 -26.10 25.11
CA GLN A 1086 31.87 -25.84 26.44
C GLN A 1086 31.57 -24.40 26.89
N HIS A 1087 31.68 -23.44 25.98
CA HIS A 1087 31.34 -22.05 26.24
C HIS A 1087 29.85 -21.88 26.58
N ALA A 1088 28.96 -22.46 25.76
CA ALA A 1088 27.51 -22.41 25.97
C ALA A 1088 27.09 -22.97 27.34
N LEU A 1089 27.65 -24.10 27.77
CA LEU A 1089 27.40 -24.68 29.09
C LEU A 1089 27.84 -23.74 30.23
N VAL A 1090 29.00 -23.10 30.09
CA VAL A 1090 29.52 -22.14 31.09
C VAL A 1090 28.63 -20.91 31.16
N THR A 1091 28.26 -20.34 30.02
CA THR A 1091 27.37 -19.17 29.93
C THR A 1091 26.02 -19.46 30.57
N ALA A 1092 25.40 -20.61 30.26
CA ALA A 1092 24.13 -21.01 30.85
C ALA A 1092 24.20 -21.19 32.38
N LEU A 1093 25.30 -21.75 32.90
CA LEU A 1093 25.53 -21.88 34.34
C LEU A 1093 25.71 -20.53 35.04
N GLN A 1094 26.28 -19.52 34.36
CA GLN A 1094 26.41 -18.16 34.87
C GLN A 1094 25.06 -17.43 34.92
N MET A 1095 24.25 -17.55 33.86
CA MET A 1095 22.92 -16.93 33.79
C MET A 1095 21.96 -17.44 34.86
N THR A 1096 22.10 -18.70 35.30
CA THR A 1096 21.25 -19.30 36.34
C THR A 1096 21.82 -19.17 37.76
N ALA A 1097 22.96 -18.51 37.92
CA ALA A 1097 23.59 -18.25 39.23
C ALA A 1097 23.32 -16.81 39.75
N SER A 1098 22.96 -15.88 38.85
CA SER A 1098 22.37 -14.58 39.15
C SER A 1098 20.88 -14.70 39.45
#